data_AF-A0A0E0L6Y2-F1
#
_entry.id   AF-A0A0E0L6Y2-F1
#
_cell.length_a   1.000
_cell.length_b   1.000
_cell.length_c   1.000
_cell.angle_alpha   90.00
_cell.angle_beta   90.00
_cell.angle_gamma   90.00
#
_symmetry.space_group_name_H-M   'P 1'
#
loop_
_entity.id
_entity.type
_entity.pdbx_description
1 polymer ?
#
loop_
_entity_poly.entity_id
_entity_poly.type
_entity_poly.pdbx_seq_one_letter_code
_entity_poly.pdbx_strand_id
1 'polypeptide(L)'
;MAAAIAGAGAGAVSITCSSYEYDGAATSWSLSSGTSSSSSSSSSQSRHPYRRLLHDEAQRLRRERRGQGSSAHTPRWVRRTPDQMVRYVEDDRAGHVYGRHVVAAVRAARATASSSPSSADMREAMASFVAKLTFREMCFLCYEPSVVAYTILLRLYGQVGKIKLAEETFLEMLQAGCEPDAVACGTLLCAYARWGRLKDMLMFYAAVRRRDIVPSISVFNFMVSSLQKQKLHGKVIHLWEQMLQANVAPNQFTYTVVIGSYAKEGMLEEAMDAFGEMKRRRFVPEEGTYSLLISLSAKHGKREHALELYDEMKVKSIVPSNYTCASLLTLYYKNEDYSKALSLFSEMEQNKIVPDEVIYGILVRIYGKLGLYEDAQRMFEEIDKSGLLSDEQTYVAMAQVHMNAQNYDRALQVLDSMKLRNVKPSQFSYSALLRCHVAKKDVDAAEDTFRALSNYGPPDVFCCNDLLRLYMRLGHLDKARALILKMRKEDLQFDEDLCVTVLEVCCKTSINKDADNLMEVIQNEGSSSKVLNQTDSSTLSMMLKSLLDKPGGLFSVSQLIMKFAREGEEGSTNGAKFLYEHLAELGAKPDDTAIATLIVQYGQVQQLEQAQKLFETASTSFPVGGSVYNAMVDALCKCGKTEEAYRLFKELIDQGHNGDAVTISILVTHLTKQGKFQEAENIIYCCLHDEAELDTVVYNTFIKSMLESGKLYSAVSIYDRMISSGIPQSMQTFNIMISVYGQGGKLDKAVEMFSAAQELGLPIDEKTYTNMLSFYGKAGKHHEASLLFSRMKEDGIRPGKISFNTMINAYATSGLHNEAEIIFEEMQKNSHVPDSHTYIALIRAYTEGKCYSKAEEAIQMMLSSNMTPSCTHFNHLISAFLKEGQIDEAQRMYNKMEETGIPVDLACCRTMMRMYLDHGYVDDGILFFETACRLLKPDSFILSAAFHLYEHSGREPEAGDVLDAINMSGASFLRNLKVGSKLGASEK
;
A
#
# COMPACT_ATOMS: atom_id res chain seq x y z
N MET A 1 -43.76 21.05 -19.24
CA MET A 1 -43.04 21.37 -20.49
C MET A 1 -42.42 20.07 -20.99
N ALA A 2 -42.99 19.26 -21.87
CA ALA A 2 -43.63 19.53 -23.17
C ALA A 2 -42.73 20.28 -24.15
N ALA A 3 -42.16 19.55 -25.13
CA ALA A 3 -42.11 19.81 -26.58
C ALA A 3 -40.87 19.15 -27.23
N ALA A 4 -41.09 18.10 -28.06
CA ALA A 4 -40.90 18.06 -29.52
C ALA A 4 -39.42 17.84 -29.97
N ILE A 5 -39.08 16.84 -30.78
CA ILE A 5 -39.23 16.84 -32.25
C ILE A 5 -39.22 15.39 -32.80
N ALA A 6 -40.06 15.13 -33.80
CA ALA A 6 -40.11 13.93 -34.63
C ALA A 6 -39.16 14.01 -35.84
N GLY A 7 -38.70 12.88 -36.40
CA GLY A 7 -37.97 12.87 -37.67
C GLY A 7 -37.56 11.46 -38.14
N ALA A 8 -37.99 11.11 -39.35
CA ALA A 8 -37.86 9.83 -40.05
C ALA A 8 -36.43 9.41 -40.44
N GLY A 9 -36.26 8.14 -40.84
CA GLY A 9 -35.09 7.74 -41.64
C GLY A 9 -34.81 6.24 -41.72
N ALA A 10 -35.66 5.48 -42.42
CA ALA A 10 -35.30 4.16 -42.94
C ALA A 10 -34.35 4.31 -44.15
N GLY A 11 -33.25 3.56 -44.17
CA GLY A 11 -32.33 3.47 -45.29
C GLY A 11 -31.94 2.03 -45.55
N ALA A 12 -32.60 1.42 -46.53
CA ALA A 12 -32.20 0.16 -47.14
C ALA A 12 -31.41 0.44 -48.43
N VAL A 13 -30.35 -0.33 -48.69
CA VAL A 13 -29.84 -0.61 -50.04
C VAL A 13 -29.51 -2.10 -50.15
N SER A 14 -30.03 -2.68 -51.23
CA SER A 14 -30.02 -4.08 -51.69
C SER A 14 -28.65 -4.52 -52.25
N ILE A 15 -28.43 -5.81 -52.58
CA ILE A 15 -28.58 -6.35 -53.95
C ILE A 15 -28.65 -7.91 -53.96
N THR A 16 -29.78 -8.39 -54.51
CA THR A 16 -30.13 -9.56 -55.36
C THR A 16 -29.39 -10.92 -55.37
N CYS A 17 -30.16 -12.03 -55.42
CA CYS A 17 -30.35 -12.81 -56.67
C CYS A 17 -31.56 -13.80 -56.67
N SER A 18 -32.47 -13.57 -57.62
CA SER A 18 -33.36 -14.48 -58.41
C SER A 18 -34.00 -15.77 -57.87
N SER A 19 -35.32 -15.69 -57.67
CA SER A 19 -36.44 -16.51 -58.22
C SER A 19 -36.28 -18.01 -58.53
N TYR A 20 -37.22 -18.84 -58.04
CA TYR A 20 -38.26 -19.53 -58.84
C TYR A 20 -39.40 -20.05 -57.93
N GLU A 21 -40.64 -19.86 -58.39
CA GLU A 21 -41.94 -20.11 -57.75
C GLU A 21 -42.29 -21.62 -57.64
N TYR A 22 -43.16 -22.00 -56.70
CA TYR A 22 -44.46 -22.66 -57.02
C TYR A 22 -45.38 -22.78 -55.79
N ASP A 23 -46.67 -22.61 -56.09
CA ASP A 23 -47.87 -22.48 -55.25
C ASP A 23 -48.20 -23.60 -54.25
N GLY A 24 -49.05 -23.29 -53.26
CA GLY A 24 -49.86 -24.32 -52.59
C GLY A 24 -50.58 -23.94 -51.30
N ALA A 25 -51.58 -23.05 -51.41
CA ALA A 25 -52.79 -22.92 -50.57
C ALA A 25 -52.79 -23.45 -49.11
N ALA A 26 -52.88 -22.51 -48.18
CA ALA A 26 -53.49 -22.72 -46.87
C ALA A 26 -55.01 -22.85 -47.00
N THR A 27 -55.62 -23.80 -46.30
CA THR A 27 -56.98 -23.65 -45.76
C THR A 27 -57.04 -24.25 -44.36
N SER A 28 -57.66 -23.49 -43.46
CA SER A 28 -58.03 -23.84 -42.08
C SER A 28 -59.01 -25.04 -42.06
N TRP A 29 -59.35 -25.62 -40.92
CA TRP A 29 -60.61 -25.40 -40.18
C TRP A 29 -60.56 -26.36 -38.96
N SER A 30 -60.47 -25.85 -37.73
CA SER A 30 -61.55 -25.72 -36.72
C SER A 30 -62.17 -27.02 -36.18
N LEU A 31 -62.19 -27.09 -34.84
CA LEU A 31 -62.76 -28.13 -33.97
C LEU A 31 -64.28 -27.99 -33.80
N SER A 32 -65.00 -29.12 -33.76
CA SER A 32 -66.27 -29.31 -33.03
C SER A 32 -66.61 -30.81 -33.01
N SER A 33 -66.46 -31.50 -31.87
CA SER A 33 -67.48 -31.78 -30.84
C SER A 33 -68.47 -32.90 -31.18
N GLY A 34 -68.62 -33.89 -30.29
CA GLY A 34 -69.89 -34.62 -30.11
C GLY A 34 -69.87 -36.14 -30.30
N THR A 35 -69.55 -36.85 -29.21
CA THR A 35 -70.19 -38.06 -28.67
C THR A 35 -71.16 -38.92 -29.52
N SER A 36 -70.82 -40.22 -29.56
CA SER A 36 -71.66 -41.44 -29.44
C SER A 36 -72.82 -41.70 -30.42
N SER A 37 -72.75 -42.82 -31.14
CA SER A 37 -73.43 -44.09 -30.78
C SER A 37 -73.32 -45.15 -31.88
N SER A 38 -73.35 -46.39 -31.41
CA SER A 38 -73.26 -47.68 -32.09
C SER A 38 -74.44 -48.02 -33.01
N SER A 39 -74.20 -48.75 -34.11
CA SER A 39 -74.69 -50.14 -34.29
C SER A 39 -74.50 -50.72 -35.71
N SER A 40 -73.93 -51.94 -35.72
CA SER A 40 -74.29 -53.14 -36.51
C SER A 40 -74.11 -53.24 -38.03
N SER A 41 -73.19 -54.15 -38.37
CA SER A 41 -73.29 -55.30 -39.30
C SER A 41 -73.48 -55.08 -40.81
N SER A 42 -72.50 -55.55 -41.60
CA SER A 42 -72.68 -56.77 -42.41
C SER A 42 -71.35 -57.25 -43.01
N SER A 43 -71.23 -58.57 -43.07
CA SER A 43 -70.11 -59.35 -43.57
C SER A 43 -69.93 -59.23 -45.09
N SER A 44 -68.69 -59.14 -45.55
CA SER A 44 -68.26 -59.86 -46.76
C SER A 44 -66.76 -60.13 -46.73
N GLN A 45 -66.41 -61.41 -46.89
CA GLN A 45 -65.05 -61.88 -47.11
C GLN A 45 -64.46 -61.18 -48.34
N SER A 46 -63.36 -60.47 -48.15
CA SER A 46 -62.57 -59.87 -49.22
C SER A 46 -61.10 -60.18 -49.00
N ARG A 47 -60.48 -60.73 -50.04
CA ARG A 47 -59.16 -61.34 -50.12
C ARG A 47 -58.07 -60.49 -49.45
N HIS A 48 -57.27 -61.14 -48.60
CA HIS A 48 -56.20 -60.54 -47.80
C HIS A 48 -55.24 -59.65 -48.62
N PRO A 49 -55.14 -58.33 -48.33
CA PRO A 49 -54.22 -57.40 -48.99
C PRO A 49 -52.73 -57.67 -48.69
N TYR A 50 -52.44 -58.44 -47.64
CA TYR A 50 -51.09 -58.67 -47.12
C TYR A 50 -50.17 -59.48 -48.05
N ARG A 51 -50.71 -60.37 -48.89
CA ARG A 51 -49.90 -61.15 -49.85
C ARG A 51 -49.30 -60.29 -50.96
N ARG A 52 -50.00 -59.22 -51.39
CA ARG A 52 -49.49 -58.29 -52.41
C ARG A 52 -48.45 -57.34 -51.82
N LEU A 53 -48.70 -56.80 -50.63
CA LEU A 53 -47.76 -55.91 -49.93
C LEU A 53 -46.41 -56.57 -49.64
N LEU A 54 -46.40 -57.84 -49.17
CA LEU A 54 -45.16 -58.59 -48.95
C LEU A 54 -44.41 -58.91 -50.26
N HIS A 55 -45.14 -59.15 -51.35
CA HIS A 55 -44.55 -59.40 -52.66
C HIS A 55 -43.96 -58.11 -53.27
N ASP A 56 -44.65 -56.97 -53.12
CA ASP A 56 -44.23 -55.67 -53.64
C ASP A 56 -43.04 -55.10 -52.85
N GLU A 57 -43.02 -55.25 -51.52
CA GLU A 57 -41.89 -54.82 -50.68
C GLU A 57 -40.64 -55.70 -50.92
N ALA A 58 -40.82 -57.00 -51.11
CA ALA A 58 -39.73 -57.90 -51.49
C ALA A 58 -39.17 -57.59 -52.89
N GLN A 59 -40.01 -57.15 -53.83
CA GLN A 59 -39.58 -56.68 -55.15
C GLN A 59 -38.89 -55.32 -55.09
N ARG A 60 -39.39 -54.38 -54.27
CA ARG A 60 -38.78 -53.07 -54.04
C ARG A 60 -37.37 -53.20 -53.48
N LEU A 61 -37.19 -53.99 -52.43
CA LEU A 61 -35.86 -54.26 -51.83
C LEU A 61 -34.91 -54.99 -52.80
N ARG A 62 -35.43 -55.82 -53.73
CA ARG A 62 -34.62 -56.43 -54.80
C ARG A 62 -34.20 -55.42 -55.88
N ARG A 63 -35.02 -54.41 -56.19
CA ARG A 63 -34.69 -53.33 -57.14
C ARG A 63 -33.67 -52.38 -56.54
N GLU A 64 -33.83 -51.99 -55.28
CA GLU A 64 -32.87 -51.15 -54.53
C GLU A 64 -31.47 -51.80 -54.46
N ARG A 65 -31.40 -53.14 -54.54
CA ARG A 65 -30.14 -53.90 -54.52
C ARG A 65 -29.32 -53.90 -55.81
N ARG A 66 -29.92 -53.57 -56.98
CA ARG A 66 -29.20 -53.64 -58.27
C ARG A 66 -28.03 -52.64 -58.36
N GLY A 67 -27.92 -51.69 -57.43
CA GLY A 67 -26.85 -50.68 -57.41
C GLY A 67 -25.84 -50.74 -56.25
N GLN A 68 -25.91 -51.71 -55.32
CA GLN A 68 -25.18 -51.60 -54.02
C GLN A 68 -23.99 -52.57 -53.79
N GLY A 69 -23.57 -53.36 -54.79
CA GLY A 69 -22.37 -54.21 -54.67
C GLY A 69 -22.47 -55.37 -53.66
N SER A 70 -21.40 -56.18 -53.55
CA SER A 70 -21.41 -57.50 -52.90
C SER A 70 -21.29 -57.51 -51.36
N SER A 71 -21.14 -56.35 -50.70
CA SER A 71 -20.91 -56.29 -49.24
C SER A 71 -22.16 -56.04 -48.38
N ALA A 72 -23.35 -55.88 -48.97
CA ALA A 72 -24.59 -55.61 -48.23
C ALA A 72 -25.19 -56.87 -47.55
N HIS A 73 -25.15 -56.93 -46.21
CA HIS A 73 -25.78 -58.00 -45.40
C HIS A 73 -27.32 -57.96 -45.48
N THR A 74 -27.95 -59.12 -45.67
CA THR A 74 -29.43 -59.27 -45.73
C THR A 74 -29.93 -60.11 -44.55
N PRO A 75 -31.03 -59.73 -43.87
CA PRO A 75 -31.69 -60.57 -42.89
C PRO A 75 -32.12 -61.92 -43.49
N ARG A 76 -31.91 -63.02 -42.77
CA ARG A 76 -32.08 -64.40 -43.27
C ARG A 76 -33.50 -64.75 -43.78
N TRP A 77 -34.53 -64.00 -43.39
CA TRP A 77 -35.92 -64.27 -43.82
C TRP A 77 -36.22 -63.82 -45.26
N VAL A 78 -35.46 -62.85 -45.79
CA VAL A 78 -35.58 -62.36 -47.19
C VAL A 78 -35.16 -63.41 -48.22
N ARG A 79 -34.42 -64.45 -47.80
CA ARG A 79 -33.96 -65.56 -48.65
C ARG A 79 -34.94 -66.74 -48.74
N ARG A 80 -36.09 -66.70 -48.04
CA ARG A 80 -37.04 -67.83 -47.97
C ARG A 80 -38.21 -67.64 -48.94
N THR A 81 -38.70 -68.73 -49.52
CA THR A 81 -39.88 -68.68 -50.40
C THR A 81 -41.16 -68.47 -49.57
N PRO A 82 -42.24 -67.93 -50.17
CA PRO A 82 -43.53 -67.75 -49.50
C PRO A 82 -44.04 -69.03 -48.82
N ASP A 83 -43.81 -70.20 -49.43
CA ASP A 83 -44.23 -71.51 -48.90
C ASP A 83 -43.40 -71.96 -47.67
N GLN A 84 -42.14 -71.50 -47.56
CA GLN A 84 -41.30 -71.75 -46.38
C GLN A 84 -41.69 -70.84 -45.20
N MET A 85 -42.31 -69.69 -45.46
CA MET A 85 -42.78 -68.77 -44.41
C MET A 85 -44.03 -69.29 -43.69
N VAL A 86 -44.90 -70.05 -44.37
CA VAL A 86 -46.13 -70.63 -43.79
C VAL A 86 -45.83 -71.66 -42.69
N ARG A 87 -44.69 -72.35 -42.76
CA ARG A 87 -44.28 -73.35 -41.74
C ARG A 87 -43.83 -72.76 -40.40
N TYR A 88 -43.68 -71.43 -40.32
CA TYR A 88 -43.21 -70.74 -39.12
C TYR A 88 -44.33 -70.08 -38.30
N VAL A 89 -45.58 -70.33 -38.67
CA VAL A 89 -46.75 -69.73 -38.07
C VAL A 89 -47.57 -70.83 -37.39
N GLU A 90 -47.82 -70.67 -36.09
CA GLU A 90 -48.64 -71.57 -35.26
C GLU A 90 -49.85 -70.81 -34.73
N ASP A 91 -50.99 -71.48 -34.75
CA ASP A 91 -52.25 -70.97 -34.21
C ASP A 91 -52.20 -71.04 -32.68
N ASP A 92 -52.54 -69.95 -32.00
CA ASP A 92 -52.86 -70.04 -30.58
C ASP A 92 -54.28 -70.61 -30.41
N ARG A 93 -54.58 -71.15 -29.22
CA ARG A 93 -55.87 -71.83 -28.96
C ARG A 93 -57.10 -70.90 -29.05
N ALA A 94 -56.93 -69.60 -29.31
CA ALA A 94 -58.00 -68.63 -29.52
C ALA A 94 -58.21 -68.27 -31.02
N GLY A 95 -57.52 -68.96 -31.95
CA GLY A 95 -57.69 -68.78 -33.39
C GLY A 95 -56.90 -67.59 -33.96
N HIS A 96 -55.86 -67.15 -33.24
CA HIS A 96 -54.94 -66.12 -33.69
C HIS A 96 -53.60 -66.72 -34.16
N VAL A 97 -53.22 -66.31 -35.37
CA VAL A 97 -52.14 -66.89 -36.15
C VAL A 97 -50.83 -66.12 -35.85
N TYR A 98 -49.91 -66.72 -35.07
CA TYR A 98 -48.66 -66.08 -34.65
C TYR A 98 -47.43 -66.84 -35.14
N GLY A 99 -46.26 -66.19 -35.21
CA GLY A 99 -45.00 -66.92 -35.41
C GLY A 99 -44.74 -67.90 -34.26
N ARG A 100 -44.22 -69.10 -34.52
CA ARG A 100 -43.91 -70.15 -33.51
C ARG A 100 -43.17 -69.65 -32.27
N HIS A 101 -42.27 -68.68 -32.45
CA HIS A 101 -41.51 -68.08 -31.36
C HIS A 101 -42.35 -67.18 -30.45
N VAL A 102 -43.40 -66.55 -30.99
CA VAL A 102 -44.37 -65.72 -30.26
C VAL A 102 -45.31 -66.61 -29.44
N VAL A 103 -45.78 -67.72 -30.02
CA VAL A 103 -46.59 -68.72 -29.28
C VAL A 103 -45.78 -69.36 -28.15
N ALA A 104 -44.49 -69.66 -28.36
CA ALA A 104 -43.60 -70.15 -27.32
C ALA A 104 -43.38 -69.14 -26.19
N ALA A 105 -43.29 -67.84 -26.52
CA ALA A 105 -43.15 -66.77 -25.54
C ALA A 105 -44.42 -66.54 -24.72
N VAL A 106 -45.60 -66.61 -25.33
CA VAL A 106 -46.90 -66.55 -24.63
C VAL A 106 -47.06 -67.74 -23.68
N ARG A 107 -46.60 -68.94 -24.07
CA ARG A 107 -46.57 -70.12 -23.20
C ARG A 107 -45.61 -69.94 -22.02
N ALA A 108 -44.42 -69.38 -22.25
CA ALA A 108 -43.45 -69.10 -21.19
C ALA A 108 -43.96 -68.04 -20.20
N ALA A 109 -44.59 -66.96 -20.69
CA ALA A 109 -45.20 -65.92 -19.86
C ALA A 109 -46.41 -66.42 -19.05
N ARG A 110 -47.19 -67.37 -19.58
CA ARG A 110 -48.29 -68.02 -18.83
C ARG A 110 -47.77 -69.02 -17.80
N ALA A 111 -46.65 -69.70 -18.06
CA ALA A 111 -46.03 -70.63 -17.11
C ALA A 111 -45.37 -69.91 -15.92
N THR A 112 -44.88 -68.68 -16.12
CA THR A 112 -44.33 -67.84 -15.04
C THR A 112 -45.41 -67.10 -14.25
N ALA A 113 -46.63 -66.95 -14.79
CA ALA A 113 -47.78 -66.42 -14.06
C ALA A 113 -48.29 -67.38 -12.96
N SER A 114 -47.93 -68.66 -13.03
CA SER A 114 -48.33 -69.70 -12.05
C SER A 114 -47.34 -69.93 -10.90
N SER A 115 -46.22 -69.20 -10.81
CA SER A 115 -45.25 -69.29 -9.70
C SER A 115 -44.93 -67.91 -9.10
N SER A 116 -44.74 -67.87 -7.78
CA SER A 116 -44.64 -66.64 -6.95
C SER A 116 -43.51 -65.67 -7.36
N PRO A 117 -43.64 -64.36 -7.09
CA PRO A 117 -43.07 -63.31 -7.94
C PRO A 117 -41.66 -62.85 -7.52
N SER A 118 -40.74 -62.84 -8.49
CA SER A 118 -39.58 -61.95 -8.54
C SER A 118 -39.85 -60.94 -9.66
N SER A 119 -40.09 -59.66 -9.33
CA SER A 119 -40.41 -58.63 -10.35
C SER A 119 -39.22 -58.26 -11.24
N ALA A 120 -38.01 -58.68 -10.83
CA ALA A 120 -36.77 -58.50 -11.59
C ALA A 120 -36.70 -59.43 -12.80
N ASP A 121 -37.08 -60.70 -12.64
CA ASP A 121 -37.03 -61.70 -13.73
C ASP A 121 -37.96 -61.35 -14.90
N MET A 122 -39.14 -60.78 -14.61
CA MET A 122 -40.08 -60.41 -15.66
C MET A 122 -39.61 -59.17 -16.44
N ARG A 123 -38.93 -58.22 -15.77
CA ARG A 123 -38.34 -57.02 -16.38
C ARG A 123 -37.12 -57.36 -17.23
N GLU A 124 -36.28 -58.28 -16.75
CA GLU A 124 -35.06 -58.72 -17.43
C GLU A 124 -35.38 -59.65 -18.61
N ALA A 125 -36.38 -60.54 -18.46
CA ALA A 125 -36.90 -61.36 -19.56
C ALA A 125 -37.56 -60.50 -20.65
N MET A 126 -38.32 -59.48 -20.30
CA MET A 126 -38.91 -58.52 -21.25
C MET A 126 -37.83 -57.65 -21.92
N ALA A 127 -36.78 -57.23 -21.19
CA ALA A 127 -35.68 -56.44 -21.75
C ALA A 127 -34.81 -57.24 -22.74
N SER A 128 -34.51 -58.50 -22.42
CA SER A 128 -33.85 -59.47 -23.32
C SER A 128 -34.65 -59.71 -24.60
N PHE A 129 -35.99 -59.72 -24.50
CA PHE A 129 -36.91 -59.93 -25.61
C PHE A 129 -37.00 -58.71 -26.56
N VAL A 130 -37.03 -57.50 -25.99
CA VAL A 130 -37.05 -56.22 -26.72
C VAL A 130 -35.74 -55.95 -27.51
N ALA A 131 -34.64 -56.58 -27.12
CA ALA A 131 -33.39 -56.51 -27.86
C ALA A 131 -33.38 -57.36 -29.15
N LYS A 132 -34.27 -58.37 -29.28
CA LYS A 132 -34.25 -59.35 -30.39
C LYS A 132 -35.44 -59.28 -31.35
N LEU A 133 -36.59 -58.76 -30.93
CA LEU A 133 -37.68 -58.34 -31.82
C LEU A 133 -38.03 -56.90 -31.48
N THR A 134 -38.24 -56.07 -32.51
CA THR A 134 -38.70 -54.70 -32.24
C THR A 134 -40.12 -54.79 -31.69
N PHE A 135 -40.37 -54.24 -30.50
CA PHE A 135 -41.72 -54.14 -29.89
C PHE A 135 -42.75 -53.52 -30.86
N ARG A 136 -42.27 -52.78 -31.87
CA ARG A 136 -42.99 -52.28 -33.05
C ARG A 136 -43.64 -53.40 -33.90
N GLU A 137 -42.97 -54.53 -34.12
CA GLU A 137 -43.53 -55.72 -34.77
C GLU A 137 -44.56 -56.43 -33.88
N MET A 138 -44.44 -56.28 -32.56
CA MET A 138 -45.35 -56.86 -31.58
C MET A 138 -46.63 -56.01 -31.39
N CYS A 139 -46.52 -54.69 -31.47
CA CYS A 139 -47.67 -53.76 -31.46
C CYS A 139 -48.53 -53.89 -32.71
N PHE A 140 -47.92 -54.05 -33.89
CA PHE A 140 -48.64 -54.24 -35.16
C PHE A 140 -49.48 -55.52 -35.17
N LEU A 141 -49.11 -56.51 -34.33
CA LEU A 141 -49.78 -57.81 -34.26
C LEU A 141 -50.81 -57.93 -33.14
N CYS A 142 -50.87 -57.00 -32.16
CA CYS A 142 -51.61 -57.28 -30.93
C CYS A 142 -52.70 -56.30 -30.48
N TYR A 143 -52.75 -54.99 -30.77
CA TYR A 143 -53.85 -54.14 -30.25
C TYR A 143 -54.05 -52.85 -31.05
N GLU A 144 -55.25 -52.26 -30.94
CA GLU A 144 -55.56 -50.90 -31.40
C GLU A 144 -54.48 -49.90 -30.91
N PRO A 145 -54.07 -48.93 -31.75
CA PRO A 145 -53.06 -47.95 -31.38
C PRO A 145 -53.53 -47.17 -30.14
N SER A 146 -52.74 -47.23 -29.06
CA SER A 146 -53.03 -46.53 -27.79
C SER A 146 -51.84 -45.68 -27.35
N VAL A 147 -52.14 -44.51 -26.78
CA VAL A 147 -51.14 -43.54 -26.28
C VAL A 147 -50.17 -44.17 -25.27
N VAL A 148 -50.65 -45.12 -24.45
CA VAL A 148 -49.84 -45.82 -23.44
C VAL A 148 -48.77 -46.70 -24.07
N ALA A 149 -49.11 -47.45 -25.13
CA ALA A 149 -48.16 -48.33 -25.83
C ALA A 149 -47.04 -47.52 -26.49
N TYR A 150 -47.38 -46.41 -27.16
CA TYR A 150 -46.39 -45.49 -27.73
C TYR A 150 -45.53 -44.82 -26.65
N THR A 151 -46.10 -44.45 -25.51
CA THR A 151 -45.35 -43.86 -24.39
C THR A 151 -44.31 -44.83 -23.80
N ILE A 152 -44.62 -46.13 -23.72
CA ILE A 152 -43.67 -47.16 -23.30
C ILE A 152 -42.52 -47.28 -24.30
N LEU A 153 -42.82 -47.29 -25.61
CA LEU A 153 -41.82 -47.29 -26.67
C LEU A 153 -40.89 -46.07 -26.62
N LEU A 154 -41.46 -44.87 -26.47
CA LEU A 154 -40.72 -43.62 -26.33
C LEU A 154 -39.80 -43.66 -25.11
N ARG A 155 -40.27 -44.20 -23.99
CA ARG A 155 -39.46 -44.36 -22.77
C ARG A 155 -38.29 -45.31 -22.99
N LEU A 156 -38.52 -46.46 -23.63
CA LEU A 156 -37.48 -47.46 -23.91
C LEU A 156 -36.42 -46.91 -24.88
N TYR A 157 -36.83 -46.29 -25.99
CA TYR A 157 -35.89 -45.67 -26.92
C TYR A 157 -35.14 -44.49 -26.31
N GLY A 158 -35.81 -43.69 -25.47
CA GLY A 158 -35.20 -42.59 -24.72
C GLY A 158 -34.22 -43.03 -23.63
N GLN A 159 -34.37 -44.23 -23.05
CA GLN A 159 -33.39 -44.81 -22.12
C GLN A 159 -32.15 -45.33 -22.84
N VAL A 160 -32.32 -45.94 -24.01
CA VAL A 160 -31.22 -46.53 -24.79
C VAL A 160 -30.47 -45.48 -25.64
N GLY A 161 -31.05 -44.31 -25.87
CA GLY A 161 -30.43 -43.23 -26.66
C GLY A 161 -30.68 -43.31 -28.16
N LYS A 162 -31.65 -44.13 -28.59
CA LYS A 162 -32.10 -44.19 -29.99
C LYS A 162 -33.11 -43.08 -30.28
N ILE A 163 -32.66 -41.83 -30.22
CA ILE A 163 -33.51 -40.64 -30.29
C ILE A 163 -34.28 -40.55 -31.63
N LYS A 164 -33.64 -40.88 -32.76
CA LYS A 164 -34.31 -40.90 -34.07
C LYS A 164 -35.51 -41.86 -34.12
N LEU A 165 -35.38 -43.04 -33.51
CA LEU A 165 -36.48 -43.99 -33.41
C LEU A 165 -37.57 -43.51 -32.44
N ALA A 166 -37.19 -42.75 -31.40
CA ALA A 166 -38.15 -42.09 -30.52
C ALA A 166 -38.94 -41.00 -31.27
N GLU A 167 -38.30 -40.22 -32.13
CA GLU A 167 -38.96 -39.24 -33.00
C GLU A 167 -39.91 -39.90 -33.99
N GLU A 168 -39.45 -40.94 -34.68
CA GLU A 168 -40.27 -41.73 -35.61
C GLU A 168 -41.50 -42.33 -34.90
N THR A 169 -41.32 -42.90 -33.70
CA THR A 169 -42.45 -43.43 -32.92
C THR A 169 -43.41 -42.36 -32.42
N PHE A 170 -42.92 -41.15 -32.11
CA PHE A 170 -43.78 -40.02 -31.78
C PHE A 170 -44.60 -39.54 -32.99
N LEU A 171 -44.00 -39.53 -34.19
CA LEU A 171 -44.69 -39.19 -35.43
C LEU A 171 -45.71 -40.27 -35.84
N GLU A 172 -45.38 -41.55 -35.65
CA GLU A 172 -46.31 -42.66 -35.88
C GLU A 172 -47.53 -42.60 -34.95
N MET A 173 -47.34 -42.21 -33.70
CA MET A 173 -48.44 -41.97 -32.77
C MET A 173 -49.42 -40.91 -33.31
N LEU A 174 -48.90 -39.82 -33.88
CA LEU A 174 -49.71 -38.77 -34.52
C LEU A 174 -50.41 -39.27 -35.80
N GLN A 175 -49.71 -40.04 -36.64
CA GLN A 175 -50.27 -40.61 -37.88
C GLN A 175 -51.36 -41.66 -37.60
N ALA A 176 -51.25 -42.38 -36.49
CA ALA A 176 -52.24 -43.34 -36.03
C ALA A 176 -53.48 -42.68 -35.38
N GLY A 177 -53.56 -41.34 -35.36
CA GLY A 177 -54.66 -40.60 -34.76
C GLY A 177 -54.67 -40.60 -33.23
N CYS A 178 -53.58 -41.01 -32.58
CA CYS A 178 -53.44 -40.95 -31.13
C CYS A 178 -52.93 -39.57 -30.71
N GLU A 179 -53.75 -38.81 -29.99
CA GLU A 179 -53.31 -37.51 -29.46
C GLU A 179 -52.27 -37.70 -28.34
N PRO A 180 -51.09 -37.04 -28.43
CA PRO A 180 -50.06 -37.12 -27.40
C PRO A 180 -50.55 -36.50 -26.10
N ASP A 181 -50.49 -37.26 -25.01
CA ASP A 181 -50.71 -36.73 -23.67
C ASP A 181 -49.44 -36.04 -23.11
N ALA A 182 -49.59 -35.38 -21.96
CA ALA A 182 -48.48 -34.71 -21.28
C ALA A 182 -47.35 -35.68 -20.88
N VAL A 183 -47.65 -36.97 -20.71
CA VAL A 183 -46.68 -38.01 -20.32
C VAL A 183 -45.83 -38.42 -21.51
N ALA A 184 -46.41 -38.60 -22.69
CA ALA A 184 -45.73 -38.89 -23.94
C ALA A 184 -44.78 -37.74 -24.33
N CYS A 185 -45.30 -36.50 -24.33
CA CYS A 185 -44.50 -35.29 -24.57
C CYS A 185 -43.37 -35.13 -23.54
N GLY A 186 -43.67 -35.31 -22.25
CA GLY A 186 -42.70 -35.23 -21.18
C GLY A 186 -41.60 -36.29 -21.26
N THR A 187 -41.95 -37.51 -21.69
CA THR A 187 -41.00 -38.62 -21.86
C THR A 187 -39.99 -38.33 -22.97
N LEU A 188 -40.44 -37.76 -24.11
CA LEU A 188 -39.56 -37.38 -25.20
C LEU A 188 -38.68 -36.16 -24.84
N LEU A 189 -39.21 -35.16 -24.12
CA LEU A 189 -38.42 -34.05 -23.57
C LEU A 189 -37.31 -34.53 -22.63
N CYS A 190 -37.63 -35.46 -21.72
CA CYS A 190 -36.63 -36.06 -20.85
C CYS A 190 -35.59 -36.88 -21.64
N ALA A 191 -35.98 -37.55 -22.73
CA ALA A 191 -35.04 -38.25 -23.59
C ALA A 191 -34.05 -37.28 -24.24
N TYR A 192 -34.52 -36.18 -24.83
CA TYR A 192 -33.62 -35.16 -25.40
C TYR A 192 -32.68 -34.54 -24.36
N ALA A 193 -33.20 -34.21 -23.17
CA ALA A 193 -32.42 -33.67 -22.07
C ALA A 193 -31.33 -34.64 -21.62
N ARG A 194 -31.63 -35.94 -21.48
CA ARG A 194 -30.68 -36.96 -21.01
C ARG A 194 -29.47 -37.10 -21.94
N TRP A 195 -29.68 -36.98 -23.24
CA TRP A 195 -28.68 -37.20 -24.27
C TRP A 195 -28.07 -35.91 -24.84
N GLY A 196 -28.30 -34.76 -24.18
CA GLY A 196 -27.67 -33.48 -24.55
C GLY A 196 -28.16 -32.88 -25.88
N ARG A 197 -29.32 -33.30 -26.40
CA ARG A 197 -29.92 -32.77 -27.64
C ARG A 197 -30.71 -31.49 -27.35
N LEU A 198 -30.01 -30.44 -26.96
CA LEU A 198 -30.65 -29.22 -26.44
C LEU A 198 -31.45 -28.42 -27.46
N LYS A 199 -30.99 -28.35 -28.71
CA LYS A 199 -31.70 -27.62 -29.78
C LYS A 199 -33.05 -28.30 -30.04
N ASP A 200 -33.02 -29.61 -30.21
CA ASP A 200 -34.20 -30.43 -30.46
C ASP A 200 -35.16 -30.41 -29.27
N MET A 201 -34.63 -30.46 -28.04
CA MET A 201 -35.42 -30.32 -26.80
C MET A 201 -36.20 -29.01 -26.74
N LEU A 202 -35.55 -27.87 -26.99
CA LEU A 202 -36.19 -26.55 -26.91
C LEU A 202 -37.18 -26.32 -28.06
N MET A 203 -36.85 -26.79 -29.27
CA MET A 203 -37.75 -26.77 -30.43
C MET A 203 -38.99 -27.63 -30.19
N PHE A 204 -38.81 -28.83 -29.66
CA PHE A 204 -39.91 -29.73 -29.32
C PHE A 204 -40.76 -29.14 -28.18
N TYR A 205 -40.14 -28.54 -27.16
CA TYR A 205 -40.88 -27.85 -26.09
C TYR A 205 -41.71 -26.67 -26.62
N ALA A 206 -41.18 -25.88 -27.56
CA ALA A 206 -41.95 -24.82 -28.22
C ALA A 206 -43.16 -25.38 -28.99
N ALA A 207 -43.03 -26.56 -29.61
CA ALA A 207 -44.14 -27.24 -30.26
C ALA A 207 -45.19 -27.76 -29.26
N VAL A 208 -44.75 -28.30 -28.12
CA VAL A 208 -45.62 -28.75 -27.01
C VAL A 208 -46.42 -27.58 -26.43
N ARG A 209 -45.79 -26.40 -26.27
CA ARG A 209 -46.45 -25.16 -25.81
C ARG A 209 -47.52 -24.67 -26.79
N ARG A 210 -47.30 -24.75 -28.10
CA ARG A 210 -48.30 -24.35 -29.11
C ARG A 210 -49.55 -25.22 -29.11
N ARG A 211 -49.51 -26.38 -28.46
CA ARG A 211 -50.65 -27.30 -28.29
C ARG A 211 -51.28 -27.21 -26.90
N ASP A 212 -50.93 -26.20 -26.10
CA ASP A 212 -51.41 -26.01 -24.73
C ASP A 212 -51.18 -27.20 -23.78
N ILE A 213 -50.19 -28.05 -24.08
CA ILE A 213 -49.80 -29.17 -23.22
C ILE A 213 -48.77 -28.65 -22.22
N VAL A 214 -49.10 -28.66 -20.92
CA VAL A 214 -48.19 -28.24 -19.84
C VAL A 214 -47.42 -29.46 -19.32
N PRO A 215 -46.08 -29.53 -19.46
CA PRO A 215 -45.31 -30.61 -18.88
C PRO A 215 -45.35 -30.56 -17.35
N SER A 216 -45.25 -31.73 -16.71
CA SER A 216 -45.17 -31.81 -15.26
C SER A 216 -43.86 -31.24 -14.70
N ILE A 217 -43.86 -30.85 -13.42
CA ILE A 217 -42.66 -30.33 -12.74
C ILE A 217 -41.47 -31.29 -12.78
N SER A 218 -41.70 -32.59 -12.78
CA SER A 218 -40.62 -33.58 -12.87
C SER A 218 -39.87 -33.50 -14.21
N VAL A 219 -40.58 -33.20 -15.30
CA VAL A 219 -40.00 -32.97 -16.64
C VAL A 219 -39.19 -31.67 -16.64
N PHE A 220 -39.74 -30.57 -16.09
CA PHE A 220 -39.00 -29.31 -15.96
C PHE A 220 -37.73 -29.46 -15.14
N ASN A 221 -37.79 -30.10 -13.98
CA ASN A 221 -36.63 -30.35 -13.12
C ASN A 221 -35.56 -31.17 -13.84
N PHE A 222 -35.96 -32.17 -14.64
CA PHE A 222 -35.03 -32.96 -15.42
C PHE A 222 -34.35 -32.16 -16.54
N MET A 223 -35.10 -31.31 -17.24
CA MET A 223 -34.57 -30.41 -18.27
C MET A 223 -33.61 -29.37 -17.68
N VAL A 224 -34.01 -28.70 -16.60
CA VAL A 224 -33.23 -27.71 -15.86
C VAL A 224 -31.93 -28.32 -15.30
N SER A 225 -32.01 -29.51 -14.68
CA SER A 225 -30.82 -30.22 -14.17
C SER A 225 -29.86 -30.62 -15.29
N SER A 226 -30.37 -31.08 -16.44
CA SER A 226 -29.52 -31.42 -17.58
C SER A 226 -28.80 -30.20 -18.17
N LEU A 227 -29.50 -29.06 -18.30
CA LEU A 227 -28.92 -27.81 -18.77
C LEU A 227 -27.84 -27.28 -17.82
N GLN A 228 -28.05 -27.39 -16.51
CA GLN A 228 -27.07 -26.99 -15.50
C GLN A 228 -25.79 -27.85 -15.57
N LYS A 229 -25.92 -29.18 -15.76
CA LYS A 229 -24.77 -30.09 -15.95
C LYS A 229 -23.95 -29.76 -17.20
N GLN A 230 -24.60 -29.22 -18.24
CA GLN A 230 -23.96 -28.77 -19.47
C GLN A 230 -23.41 -27.33 -19.39
N LYS A 231 -23.41 -26.70 -18.19
CA LYS A 231 -22.93 -25.33 -17.93
C LYS A 231 -23.64 -24.24 -18.75
N LEU A 232 -24.88 -24.48 -19.19
CA LEU A 232 -25.67 -23.51 -19.97
C LEU A 232 -26.66 -22.77 -19.07
N HIS A 233 -26.14 -21.89 -18.22
CA HIS A 233 -26.90 -21.23 -17.16
C HIS A 233 -27.95 -20.25 -17.71
N GLY A 234 -27.65 -19.44 -18.72
CA GLY A 234 -28.64 -18.59 -19.39
C GLY A 234 -29.89 -19.33 -19.93
N LYS A 235 -29.73 -20.57 -20.42
CA LYS A 235 -30.89 -21.38 -20.88
C LYS A 235 -31.71 -21.96 -19.73
N VAL A 236 -31.09 -22.21 -18.57
CA VAL A 236 -31.81 -22.60 -17.35
C VAL A 236 -32.76 -21.49 -16.92
N ILE A 237 -32.28 -20.25 -16.95
CA ILE A 237 -33.06 -19.05 -16.59
C ILE A 237 -34.25 -18.86 -17.54
N HIS A 238 -34.03 -19.01 -18.85
CA HIS A 238 -35.12 -18.94 -19.81
C HIS A 238 -36.20 -20.03 -19.58
N LEU A 239 -35.78 -21.26 -19.27
CA LEU A 239 -36.72 -22.35 -18.99
C LEU A 239 -37.46 -22.15 -17.65
N TRP A 240 -36.80 -21.52 -16.68
CA TRP A 240 -37.40 -21.10 -15.40
C TRP A 240 -38.52 -20.08 -15.61
N GLU A 241 -38.27 -19.02 -16.38
CA GLU A 241 -39.29 -18.01 -16.72
C GLU A 241 -40.49 -18.65 -17.44
N GLN A 242 -40.23 -19.59 -18.35
CA GLN A 242 -41.29 -20.32 -19.06
C GLN A 242 -42.11 -21.23 -18.14
N MET A 243 -41.48 -21.83 -17.12
CA MET A 243 -42.18 -22.64 -16.11
C MET A 243 -43.09 -21.76 -15.24
N LEU A 244 -42.63 -20.56 -14.86
CA LEU A 244 -43.43 -19.58 -14.13
C LEU A 244 -44.62 -19.06 -14.96
N GLN A 245 -44.40 -18.75 -16.24
CA GLN A 245 -45.48 -18.34 -17.17
C GLN A 245 -46.54 -19.44 -17.36
N ALA A 246 -46.13 -20.71 -17.28
CA ALA A 246 -47.04 -21.85 -17.39
C ALA A 246 -47.76 -22.19 -16.06
N ASN A 247 -47.61 -21.37 -15.00
CA ASN A 247 -48.18 -21.59 -13.67
C ASN A 247 -47.81 -22.95 -13.04
N VAL A 248 -46.65 -23.52 -13.38
CA VAL A 248 -46.16 -24.76 -12.76
C VAL A 248 -45.43 -24.40 -11.46
N ALA A 249 -45.98 -24.82 -10.32
CA ALA A 249 -45.44 -24.49 -9.00
C ALA A 249 -44.05 -25.10 -8.77
N PRO A 250 -42.98 -24.29 -8.63
CA PRO A 250 -41.63 -24.80 -8.37
C PRO A 250 -41.52 -25.57 -7.06
N ASN A 251 -40.55 -26.49 -6.98
CA ASN A 251 -40.20 -27.17 -5.74
C ASN A 251 -38.79 -26.75 -5.25
N GLN A 252 -38.40 -27.23 -4.07
CA GLN A 252 -37.09 -26.93 -3.46
C GLN A 252 -35.92 -27.16 -4.43
N PHE A 253 -35.92 -28.29 -5.14
CA PHE A 253 -34.87 -28.61 -6.12
C PHE A 253 -34.80 -27.58 -7.26
N THR A 254 -35.95 -27.12 -7.78
CA THR A 254 -35.98 -26.12 -8.85
C THR A 254 -35.32 -24.82 -8.38
N TYR A 255 -35.63 -24.35 -7.17
CA TYR A 255 -35.02 -23.14 -6.60
C TYR A 255 -33.50 -23.28 -6.43
N THR A 256 -33.02 -24.39 -5.86
CA THR A 256 -31.57 -24.62 -5.68
C THR A 256 -30.80 -24.56 -7.01
N VAL A 257 -31.32 -25.19 -8.06
CA VAL A 257 -30.68 -25.21 -9.38
C VAL A 257 -30.68 -23.83 -10.04
N VAL A 258 -31.79 -23.11 -9.93
CA VAL A 258 -31.97 -21.79 -10.54
C VAL A 258 -31.12 -20.74 -9.83
N ILE A 259 -31.12 -20.70 -8.50
CA ILE A 259 -30.23 -19.83 -7.70
C ILE A 259 -28.76 -20.09 -8.05
N GLY A 260 -28.35 -21.36 -8.14
CA GLY A 260 -26.99 -21.70 -8.54
C GLY A 260 -26.66 -21.34 -10.00
N SER A 261 -27.65 -21.19 -10.86
CA SER A 261 -27.45 -20.72 -12.24
C SER A 261 -27.39 -19.19 -12.31
N TYR A 262 -28.24 -18.47 -11.57
CA TYR A 262 -28.14 -17.02 -11.40
C TYR A 262 -26.78 -16.60 -10.81
N ALA A 263 -26.29 -17.32 -9.78
CA ALA A 263 -25.00 -17.04 -9.17
C ALA A 263 -23.80 -17.23 -10.10
N LYS A 264 -23.88 -18.16 -11.07
CA LYS A 264 -22.81 -18.39 -12.05
C LYS A 264 -22.83 -17.39 -13.20
N GLU A 265 -24.00 -16.86 -13.56
CA GLU A 265 -24.15 -15.77 -14.54
C GLU A 265 -23.91 -14.38 -13.92
N GLY A 266 -23.73 -14.30 -12.60
CA GLY A 266 -23.41 -13.05 -11.90
C GLY A 266 -24.62 -12.15 -11.63
N MET A 267 -25.85 -12.66 -11.73
CA MET A 267 -27.09 -11.90 -11.50
C MET A 267 -27.48 -11.95 -10.02
N LEU A 268 -27.16 -10.90 -9.26
CA LEU A 268 -27.34 -10.86 -7.81
C LEU A 268 -28.80 -10.63 -7.39
N GLU A 269 -29.46 -9.63 -7.96
CA GLU A 269 -30.82 -9.23 -7.54
C GLU A 269 -31.82 -10.36 -7.79
N GLU A 270 -31.78 -10.97 -8.98
CA GLU A 270 -32.65 -12.08 -9.35
C GLU A 270 -32.39 -13.34 -8.52
N ALA A 271 -31.14 -13.58 -8.11
CA ALA A 271 -30.79 -14.68 -7.20
C ALA A 271 -31.38 -14.45 -5.80
N MET A 272 -31.32 -13.22 -5.29
CA MET A 272 -31.87 -12.83 -3.99
C MET A 272 -33.40 -12.87 -4.00
N ASP A 273 -34.05 -12.45 -5.08
CA ASP A 273 -35.50 -12.55 -5.27
C ASP A 273 -35.97 -14.00 -5.28
N ALA A 274 -35.28 -14.87 -6.04
CA ALA A 274 -35.57 -16.31 -6.07
C ALA A 274 -35.38 -16.96 -4.69
N PHE A 275 -34.35 -16.55 -3.95
CA PHE A 275 -34.11 -17.00 -2.58
C PHE A 275 -35.19 -16.50 -1.59
N GLY A 276 -35.61 -15.25 -1.71
CA GLY A 276 -36.71 -14.67 -0.94
C GLY A 276 -38.04 -15.40 -1.20
N GLU A 277 -38.31 -15.78 -2.45
CA GLU A 277 -39.51 -16.57 -2.76
C GLU A 277 -39.43 -18.02 -2.26
N MET A 278 -38.26 -18.65 -2.35
CA MET A 278 -38.01 -19.96 -1.74
C MET A 278 -38.34 -19.94 -0.23
N LYS A 279 -37.96 -18.86 0.48
CA LYS A 279 -38.27 -18.64 1.90
C LYS A 279 -39.76 -18.38 2.15
N ARG A 280 -40.42 -17.53 1.34
CA ARG A 280 -41.87 -17.28 1.44
C ARG A 280 -42.71 -18.56 1.29
N ARG A 281 -42.24 -19.49 0.46
CA ARG A 281 -42.88 -20.80 0.25
C ARG A 281 -42.49 -21.86 1.31
N ARG A 282 -41.71 -21.48 2.34
CA ARG A 282 -41.26 -22.33 3.46
C ARG A 282 -40.37 -23.50 3.06
N PHE A 283 -39.63 -23.40 1.96
CA PHE A 283 -38.58 -24.39 1.64
C PHE A 283 -37.32 -24.12 2.48
N VAL A 284 -36.66 -25.19 2.94
CA VAL A 284 -35.42 -25.09 3.73
C VAL A 284 -34.24 -25.01 2.77
N PRO A 285 -33.46 -23.90 2.74
CA PRO A 285 -32.31 -23.80 1.86
C PRO A 285 -31.17 -24.71 2.31
N GLU A 286 -30.47 -25.28 1.33
CA GLU A 286 -29.30 -26.12 1.56
C GLU A 286 -28.03 -25.27 1.79
N GLU A 287 -27.01 -25.85 2.43
CA GLU A 287 -25.69 -25.21 2.62
C GLU A 287 -25.12 -24.67 1.30
N GLY A 288 -25.19 -25.47 0.24
CA GLY A 288 -24.73 -25.08 -1.10
C GLY A 288 -25.47 -23.88 -1.69
N THR A 289 -26.70 -23.60 -1.24
CA THR A 289 -27.45 -22.41 -1.68
C THR A 289 -26.92 -21.15 -1.01
N TYR A 290 -26.66 -21.20 0.31
CA TYR A 290 -26.04 -20.09 1.04
C TYR A 290 -24.62 -19.81 0.54
N SER A 291 -23.80 -20.85 0.33
CA SER A 291 -22.41 -20.67 -0.10
C SER A 291 -22.30 -19.99 -1.47
N LEU A 292 -23.19 -20.34 -2.41
CA LEU A 292 -23.27 -19.69 -3.73
C LEU A 292 -23.72 -18.23 -3.62
N LEU A 293 -24.74 -17.94 -2.82
CA LEU A 293 -25.23 -16.56 -2.62
C LEU A 293 -24.19 -15.68 -1.92
N ILE A 294 -23.55 -16.17 -0.86
CA ILE A 294 -22.48 -15.46 -0.15
C ILE A 294 -21.31 -15.17 -1.10
N SER A 295 -20.89 -16.13 -1.91
CA SER A 295 -19.83 -15.91 -2.90
C SER A 295 -20.21 -14.89 -3.98
N LEU A 296 -21.48 -14.85 -4.40
CA LEU A 296 -22.01 -13.89 -5.35
C LEU A 296 -22.06 -12.48 -4.75
N SER A 297 -22.58 -12.34 -3.52
CA SER A 297 -22.60 -11.07 -2.78
C SER A 297 -21.18 -10.54 -2.53
N ALA A 298 -20.22 -11.43 -2.23
CA ALA A 298 -18.83 -11.07 -2.04
C ALA A 298 -18.17 -10.56 -3.33
N LYS A 299 -18.50 -11.14 -4.50
CA LYS A 299 -18.02 -10.68 -5.81
C LYS A 299 -18.55 -9.29 -6.18
N HIS A 300 -19.82 -9.01 -5.86
CA HIS A 300 -20.47 -7.71 -6.09
C HIS A 300 -20.17 -6.67 -5.02
N GLY A 301 -19.36 -6.99 -4.00
CA GLY A 301 -19.00 -6.06 -2.92
C GLY A 301 -20.17 -5.72 -1.98
N LYS A 302 -21.29 -6.43 -2.04
CA LYS A 302 -22.47 -6.21 -1.18
C LYS A 302 -22.27 -6.89 0.17
N ARG A 303 -21.54 -6.22 1.05
CA ARG A 303 -21.12 -6.75 2.37
C ARG A 303 -22.30 -7.12 3.27
N GLU A 304 -23.28 -6.22 3.40
CA GLU A 304 -24.40 -6.39 4.33
C GLU A 304 -25.19 -7.66 4.02
N HIS A 305 -25.57 -7.87 2.76
CA HIS A 305 -26.26 -9.08 2.32
C HIS A 305 -25.46 -10.36 2.57
N ALA A 306 -24.13 -10.34 2.37
CA ALA A 306 -23.29 -11.51 2.63
C ALA A 306 -23.25 -11.88 4.12
N LEU A 307 -23.24 -10.87 5.01
CA LEU A 307 -23.25 -11.07 6.45
C LEU A 307 -24.61 -11.53 6.95
N GLU A 308 -25.69 -10.93 6.48
CA GLU A 308 -27.06 -11.36 6.81
C GLU A 308 -27.31 -12.81 6.43
N LEU A 309 -26.85 -13.24 5.25
CA LEU A 309 -26.95 -14.63 4.80
C LEU A 309 -26.13 -15.58 5.68
N TYR A 310 -24.96 -15.14 6.15
CA TYR A 310 -24.10 -15.93 7.03
C TYR A 310 -24.68 -16.04 8.45
N ASP A 311 -25.23 -14.96 9.00
CA ASP A 311 -25.90 -14.97 10.29
C ASP A 311 -27.19 -15.82 10.23
N GLU A 312 -27.96 -15.74 9.13
CA GLU A 312 -29.11 -16.60 8.89
C GLU A 312 -28.70 -18.09 8.84
N MET A 313 -27.56 -18.39 8.22
CA MET A 313 -26.99 -19.74 8.15
C MET A 313 -26.61 -20.27 9.55
N LYS A 314 -26.03 -19.42 10.41
CA LYS A 314 -25.67 -19.75 11.80
C LYS A 314 -26.88 -20.01 12.69
N VAL A 315 -27.90 -19.14 12.61
CA VAL A 315 -29.14 -19.28 13.39
C VAL A 315 -29.84 -20.61 13.05
N LYS A 316 -29.71 -21.09 11.81
CA LYS A 316 -30.22 -22.39 11.36
C LYS A 316 -29.29 -23.57 11.66
N SER A 317 -28.17 -23.33 12.35
CA SER A 317 -27.16 -24.34 12.71
C SER A 317 -26.61 -25.12 11.51
N ILE A 318 -26.50 -24.48 10.35
CA ILE A 318 -25.89 -25.09 9.15
C ILE A 318 -24.38 -24.86 9.21
N VAL A 319 -23.59 -25.93 9.21
CA VAL A 319 -22.12 -25.85 9.28
C VAL A 319 -21.56 -25.28 7.97
N PRO A 320 -20.77 -24.20 7.99
CA PRO A 320 -20.15 -23.63 6.80
C PRO A 320 -19.11 -24.55 6.16
N SER A 321 -19.07 -24.58 4.82
CA SER A 321 -17.97 -25.18 4.06
C SER A 321 -16.73 -24.28 4.00
N ASN A 322 -15.55 -24.86 3.72
CA ASN A 322 -14.31 -24.11 3.43
C ASN A 322 -14.52 -23.04 2.37
N TYR A 323 -15.30 -23.33 1.32
CA TYR A 323 -15.61 -22.38 0.27
C TYR A 323 -16.37 -21.14 0.78
N THR A 324 -17.32 -21.34 1.69
CA THR A 324 -18.08 -20.26 2.32
C THR A 324 -17.17 -19.38 3.17
N CYS A 325 -16.33 -20.01 4.00
CA CYS A 325 -15.36 -19.30 4.83
C CYS A 325 -14.33 -18.53 4.00
N ALA A 326 -13.77 -19.13 2.93
CA ALA A 326 -12.83 -18.46 2.04
C ALA A 326 -13.46 -17.24 1.34
N SER A 327 -14.73 -17.35 0.92
CA SER A 327 -15.49 -16.25 0.31
C SER A 327 -15.69 -15.08 1.29
N LEU A 328 -16.03 -15.38 2.55
CA LEU A 328 -16.17 -14.37 3.62
C LEU A 328 -14.83 -13.76 4.02
N LEU A 329 -13.76 -14.56 4.15
CA LEU A 329 -12.41 -14.06 4.44
C LEU A 329 -11.91 -13.13 3.34
N THR A 330 -12.17 -13.46 2.07
CA THR A 330 -11.85 -12.58 0.93
C THR A 330 -12.62 -11.27 0.99
N LEU A 331 -13.90 -11.32 1.38
CA LEU A 331 -14.73 -10.13 1.58
C LEU A 331 -14.21 -9.25 2.72
N TYR A 332 -13.86 -9.85 3.87
CA TYR A 332 -13.28 -9.11 4.99
C TYR A 332 -11.92 -8.50 4.66
N TYR A 333 -11.07 -9.22 3.93
CA TYR A 333 -9.78 -8.70 3.47
C TYR A 333 -9.95 -7.48 2.55
N LYS A 334 -10.90 -7.49 1.61
CA LYS A 334 -11.15 -6.35 0.71
C LYS A 334 -11.72 -5.13 1.43
N ASN A 335 -12.48 -5.34 2.50
CA ASN A 335 -13.12 -4.27 3.29
C ASN A 335 -12.28 -3.83 4.50
N GLU A 336 -11.07 -4.39 4.67
CA GLU A 336 -10.16 -4.11 5.80
C GLU A 336 -10.72 -4.44 7.20
N ASP A 337 -11.76 -5.27 7.26
CA ASP A 337 -12.41 -5.72 8.51
C ASP A 337 -11.68 -6.95 9.12
N TYR A 338 -10.41 -6.78 9.47
CA TYR A 338 -9.56 -7.91 9.88
C TYR A 338 -9.97 -8.58 11.20
N SER A 339 -10.59 -7.84 12.13
CA SER A 339 -11.08 -8.39 13.41
C SER A 339 -12.15 -9.47 13.21
N LYS A 340 -13.09 -9.23 12.28
CA LYS A 340 -14.12 -10.20 11.92
C LYS A 340 -13.53 -11.41 11.19
N ALA A 341 -12.50 -11.22 10.37
CA ALA A 341 -11.79 -12.32 9.71
C ALA A 341 -11.13 -13.27 10.73
N LEU A 342 -10.50 -12.73 11.78
CA LEU A 342 -9.91 -13.54 12.86
C LEU A 342 -10.96 -14.26 13.71
N SER A 343 -12.10 -13.60 13.97
CA SER A 343 -13.23 -14.25 14.65
C SER A 343 -13.80 -15.42 13.85
N LEU A 344 -13.90 -15.27 12.52
CA LEU A 344 -14.33 -16.32 11.61
C LEU A 344 -13.33 -17.49 11.61
N PHE A 345 -12.02 -17.21 11.63
CA PHE A 345 -11.01 -18.26 11.73
C PHE A 345 -11.09 -19.03 13.05
N SER A 346 -11.28 -18.34 14.18
CA SER A 346 -11.48 -18.98 15.49
C SER A 346 -12.75 -19.85 15.52
N GLU A 347 -13.81 -19.39 14.86
CA GLU A 347 -15.06 -20.14 14.71
C GLU A 347 -14.89 -21.39 13.83
N MET A 348 -14.06 -21.33 12.80
CA MET A 348 -13.71 -22.51 11.99
C MET A 348 -13.01 -23.57 12.83
N GLU A 349 -12.06 -23.18 13.68
CA GLU A 349 -11.36 -24.10 14.59
C GLU A 349 -12.32 -24.74 15.60
N GLN A 350 -13.22 -23.96 16.18
CA GLN A 350 -14.26 -24.45 17.11
C GLN A 350 -15.19 -25.46 16.43
N ASN A 351 -15.55 -25.21 15.16
CA ASN A 351 -16.38 -26.09 14.35
C ASN A 351 -15.59 -27.27 13.72
N LYS A 352 -14.28 -27.40 14.02
CA LYS A 352 -13.37 -28.44 13.50
C LYS A 352 -13.31 -28.48 11.97
N ILE A 353 -13.44 -27.33 11.33
CA ILE A 353 -13.31 -27.19 9.88
C ILE A 353 -11.81 -27.09 9.56
N VAL A 354 -11.25 -28.08 8.86
CA VAL A 354 -9.83 -28.09 8.47
C VAL A 354 -9.61 -27.06 7.36
N PRO A 355 -8.82 -25.99 7.59
CA PRO A 355 -8.57 -24.98 6.57
C PRO A 355 -7.77 -25.56 5.39
N ASP A 356 -8.06 -25.08 4.19
CA ASP A 356 -7.30 -25.42 2.98
C ASP A 356 -6.23 -24.38 2.65
N GLU A 357 -5.41 -24.65 1.62
CA GLU A 357 -4.33 -23.75 1.19
C GLU A 357 -4.82 -22.32 0.91
N VAL A 358 -6.03 -22.17 0.34
CA VAL A 358 -6.61 -20.87 -0.01
C VAL A 358 -6.91 -20.05 1.24
N ILE A 359 -7.49 -20.67 2.28
CA ILE A 359 -7.81 -20.00 3.54
C ILE A 359 -6.53 -19.54 4.24
N TYR A 360 -5.54 -20.43 4.36
CA TYR A 360 -4.27 -20.06 4.97
C TYR A 360 -3.53 -18.97 4.18
N GLY A 361 -3.55 -19.01 2.84
CA GLY A 361 -2.98 -17.95 2.00
C GLY A 361 -3.65 -16.59 2.20
N ILE A 362 -4.97 -16.54 2.39
CA ILE A 362 -5.69 -15.30 2.74
C ILE A 362 -5.29 -14.82 4.13
N LEU A 363 -5.15 -15.71 5.11
CA LEU A 363 -4.73 -15.37 6.47
C LEU A 363 -3.31 -14.80 6.51
N VAL A 364 -2.35 -15.37 5.76
CA VAL A 364 -0.99 -14.81 5.62
C VAL A 364 -1.04 -13.36 5.15
N ARG A 365 -1.90 -13.05 4.16
CA ARG A 365 -2.08 -11.68 3.66
C ARG A 365 -2.72 -10.75 4.69
N ILE A 366 -3.70 -11.23 5.46
CA ILE A 366 -4.35 -10.48 6.54
C ILE A 366 -3.35 -10.14 7.64
N TYR A 367 -2.64 -11.14 8.18
CA TYR A 367 -1.64 -10.94 9.22
C TYR A 367 -0.49 -10.03 8.74
N GLY A 368 -0.09 -10.14 7.47
CA GLY A 368 0.89 -9.26 6.85
C GLY A 368 0.44 -7.79 6.74
N LYS A 369 -0.86 -7.52 6.55
CA LYS A 369 -1.41 -6.15 6.57
C LYS A 369 -1.54 -5.58 7.98
N LEU A 370 -1.81 -6.44 8.97
CA LEU A 370 -1.85 -6.07 10.39
C LEU A 370 -0.47 -5.87 11.02
N GLY A 371 0.62 -6.23 10.32
CA GLY A 371 1.99 -6.18 10.86
C GLY A 371 2.31 -7.31 11.85
N LEU A 372 1.45 -8.34 11.94
CA LEU A 372 1.63 -9.50 12.81
C LEU A 372 2.45 -10.58 12.09
N TYR A 373 3.74 -10.31 11.90
CA TYR A 373 4.61 -11.11 11.04
C TYR A 373 4.88 -12.53 11.57
N GLU A 374 4.98 -12.69 12.89
CA GLU A 374 5.20 -14.00 13.53
C GLU A 374 3.99 -14.93 13.38
N ASP A 375 2.77 -14.38 13.46
CA ASP A 375 1.55 -15.16 13.24
C ASP A 375 1.41 -15.53 11.75
N ALA A 376 1.76 -14.63 10.82
CA ALA A 376 1.82 -14.94 9.39
C ALA A 376 2.80 -16.09 9.08
N GLN A 377 3.99 -16.06 9.70
CA GLN A 377 4.99 -17.12 9.60
C GLN A 377 4.46 -18.45 10.13
N ARG A 378 3.79 -18.43 11.29
CA ARG A 378 3.16 -19.63 11.88
C ARG A 378 2.14 -20.23 10.93
N MET A 379 1.25 -19.42 10.34
CA MET A 379 0.27 -19.91 9.37
C MET A 379 0.98 -20.56 8.17
N PHE A 380 2.04 -19.92 7.64
CA PHE A 380 2.78 -20.47 6.49
C PHE A 380 3.46 -21.81 6.81
N GLU A 381 4.04 -21.96 8.00
CA GLU A 381 4.62 -23.22 8.48
C GLU A 381 3.58 -24.32 8.69
N GLU A 382 2.36 -23.97 9.10
CA GLU A 382 1.24 -24.91 9.19
C GLU A 382 0.81 -25.43 7.80
N ILE A 383 0.77 -24.54 6.78
CA ILE A 383 0.55 -24.98 5.39
C ILE A 383 1.66 -25.93 4.96
N ASP A 384 2.92 -25.60 5.29
CA ASP A 384 4.06 -26.44 4.91
C ASP A 384 4.01 -27.83 5.56
N LYS A 385 3.72 -27.89 6.86
CA LYS A 385 3.56 -29.16 7.60
C LYS A 385 2.40 -30.00 7.07
N SER A 386 1.34 -29.36 6.58
CA SER A 386 0.19 -30.05 5.98
C SER A 386 0.48 -30.59 4.57
N GLY A 387 1.62 -30.22 3.97
CA GLY A 387 2.01 -30.63 2.61
C GLY A 387 1.15 -30.01 1.51
N LEU A 388 0.40 -28.95 1.83
CA LEU A 388 -0.54 -28.30 0.91
C LEU A 388 0.09 -27.18 0.08
N LEU A 389 1.35 -26.79 0.30
CA LEU A 389 2.01 -25.69 -0.43
C LEU A 389 2.25 -26.04 -1.91
N SER A 390 1.30 -25.67 -2.76
CA SER A 390 1.30 -25.91 -4.20
C SER A 390 1.14 -24.65 -5.04
N ASP A 391 0.59 -23.58 -4.45
CA ASP A 391 0.28 -22.32 -5.12
C ASP A 391 1.43 -21.31 -5.01
N GLU A 392 1.78 -20.72 -6.16
CA GLU A 392 2.77 -19.64 -6.28
C GLU A 392 2.36 -18.40 -5.47
N GLN A 393 1.06 -18.09 -5.42
CA GLN A 393 0.55 -16.89 -4.76
C GLN A 393 0.81 -16.88 -3.26
N THR A 394 0.83 -18.05 -2.61
CA THR A 394 1.09 -18.19 -1.17
C THR A 394 2.55 -17.86 -0.84
N TYR A 395 3.51 -18.32 -1.66
CA TYR A 395 4.94 -17.99 -1.51
C TYR A 395 5.20 -16.50 -1.74
N VAL A 396 4.62 -15.92 -2.80
CA VAL A 396 4.76 -14.48 -3.11
C VAL A 396 4.12 -13.63 -2.01
N ALA A 397 2.95 -14.03 -1.49
CA ALA A 397 2.32 -13.36 -0.37
C ALA A 397 3.23 -13.35 0.86
N MET A 398 3.79 -14.50 1.24
CA MET A 398 4.69 -14.59 2.39
C MET A 398 5.99 -13.81 2.20
N ALA A 399 6.55 -13.81 0.98
CA ALA A 399 7.69 -12.96 0.65
C ALA A 399 7.37 -11.47 0.80
N GLN A 400 6.16 -11.03 0.39
CA GLN A 400 5.69 -9.66 0.59
C GLN A 400 5.53 -9.31 2.07
N VAL A 401 5.05 -10.25 2.89
CA VAL A 401 4.97 -10.07 4.35
C VAL A 401 6.37 -9.84 4.94
N HIS A 402 7.35 -10.66 4.58
CA HIS A 402 8.73 -10.47 5.04
C HIS A 402 9.39 -9.19 4.52
N MET A 403 9.08 -8.76 3.28
CA MET A 403 9.53 -7.48 2.75
C MET A 403 8.99 -6.31 3.58
N ASN A 404 7.71 -6.34 3.97
CA ASN A 404 7.10 -5.31 4.83
C ASN A 404 7.73 -5.31 6.24
N ALA A 405 8.13 -6.48 6.74
CA ALA A 405 8.86 -6.65 8.00
C ALA A 405 10.35 -6.27 7.94
N GLN A 406 10.85 -5.82 6.78
CA GLN A 406 12.27 -5.53 6.50
C GLN A 406 13.21 -6.75 6.66
N ASN A 407 12.67 -7.97 6.62
CA ASN A 407 13.42 -9.22 6.74
C ASN A 407 13.70 -9.84 5.36
N TYR A 408 14.55 -9.17 4.57
CA TYR A 408 14.77 -9.51 3.16
C TYR A 408 15.41 -10.90 2.94
N ASP A 409 16.27 -11.36 3.85
CA ASP A 409 16.90 -12.69 3.73
C ASP A 409 15.89 -13.83 3.84
N ARG A 410 14.90 -13.70 4.74
CA ARG A 410 13.81 -14.67 4.87
C ARG A 410 12.88 -14.63 3.65
N ALA A 411 12.60 -13.44 3.11
CA ALA A 411 11.82 -13.30 1.88
C ALA A 411 12.46 -14.05 0.70
N LEU A 412 13.79 -13.93 0.54
CA LEU A 412 14.55 -14.65 -0.49
C LEU A 412 14.54 -16.17 -0.24
N GLN A 413 14.73 -16.62 1.00
CA GLN A 413 14.65 -18.04 1.35
C GLN A 413 13.30 -18.66 0.98
N VAL A 414 12.19 -17.94 1.24
CA VAL A 414 10.84 -18.39 0.86
C VAL A 414 10.72 -18.50 -0.67
N LEU A 415 11.20 -17.52 -1.44
CA LEU A 415 11.13 -17.55 -2.90
C LEU A 415 12.08 -18.59 -3.54
N ASP A 416 13.22 -18.89 -2.91
CA ASP A 416 14.12 -19.95 -3.36
C ASP A 416 13.59 -21.35 -2.99
N SER A 417 12.88 -21.48 -1.87
CA SER A 417 12.18 -22.73 -1.50
C SER A 417 11.11 -23.10 -2.52
N MET A 418 10.45 -22.11 -3.13
CA MET A 418 9.51 -22.30 -4.24
C MET A 418 10.21 -22.91 -5.47
N LYS A 419 11.41 -22.42 -5.83
CA LYS A 419 12.21 -22.98 -6.94
C LYS A 419 12.64 -24.42 -6.66
N LEU A 420 13.09 -24.69 -5.43
CA LEU A 420 13.52 -26.03 -5.00
C LEU A 420 12.39 -27.07 -5.07
N ARG A 421 11.14 -26.63 -4.88
CA ARG A 421 9.93 -27.48 -4.95
C ARG A 421 9.33 -27.60 -6.36
N ASN A 422 10.04 -27.15 -7.40
CA ASN A 422 9.61 -27.20 -8.81
C ASN A 422 8.31 -26.44 -9.12
N VAL A 423 7.92 -25.45 -8.30
CA VAL A 423 6.84 -24.52 -8.67
C VAL A 423 7.41 -23.54 -9.69
N LYS A 424 6.85 -23.53 -10.91
CA LYS A 424 7.36 -22.69 -12.00
C LYS A 424 7.16 -21.21 -11.67
N PRO A 425 8.22 -20.39 -11.56
CA PRO A 425 8.07 -18.97 -11.27
C PRO A 425 7.40 -18.25 -12.44
N SER A 426 6.38 -17.45 -12.18
CA SER A 426 5.81 -16.53 -13.16
C SER A 426 6.54 -15.18 -13.17
N GLN A 427 6.13 -14.29 -14.07
CA GLN A 427 6.55 -12.89 -14.10
C GLN A 427 6.35 -12.20 -12.73
N PHE A 428 5.29 -12.54 -11.99
CA PHE A 428 5.01 -11.97 -10.67
C PHE A 428 6.05 -12.40 -9.63
N SER A 429 6.48 -13.67 -9.64
CA SER A 429 7.54 -14.15 -8.75
C SER A 429 8.87 -13.44 -8.98
N TYR A 430 9.26 -13.24 -10.24
CA TYR A 430 10.49 -12.49 -10.56
C TYR A 430 10.38 -11.00 -10.21
N SER A 431 9.19 -10.39 -10.35
CA SER A 431 8.97 -9.02 -9.88
C SER A 431 9.13 -8.88 -8.36
N ALA A 432 8.66 -9.88 -7.59
CA ALA A 432 8.82 -9.91 -6.13
C ALA A 432 10.28 -10.16 -5.73
N LEU A 433 11.00 -11.03 -6.44
CA LEU A 433 12.45 -11.24 -6.27
C LEU A 433 13.23 -9.95 -6.54
N LEU A 434 12.94 -9.27 -7.64
CA LEU A 434 13.60 -8.00 -7.98
C LEU A 434 13.39 -6.96 -6.88
N ARG A 435 12.17 -6.81 -6.37
CA ARG A 435 11.88 -5.91 -5.23
C ARG A 435 12.64 -6.28 -3.97
N CYS A 436 12.80 -7.58 -3.67
CA CYS A 436 13.61 -8.04 -2.55
C CYS A 436 15.09 -7.62 -2.72
N HIS A 437 15.68 -7.83 -3.90
CA HIS A 437 17.06 -7.45 -4.18
C HIS A 437 17.26 -5.92 -4.18
N VAL A 438 16.32 -5.16 -4.73
CA VAL A 438 16.29 -3.69 -4.68
C VAL A 438 16.23 -3.19 -3.23
N ALA A 439 15.41 -3.79 -2.39
CA ALA A 439 15.30 -3.41 -0.98
C ALA A 439 16.58 -3.74 -0.19
N LYS A 440 17.22 -4.87 -0.50
CA LYS A 440 18.53 -5.28 0.05
C LYS A 440 19.71 -4.47 -0.50
N LYS A 441 19.50 -3.68 -1.56
CA LYS A 441 20.50 -2.91 -2.30
C LYS A 441 21.56 -3.76 -3.02
N ASP A 442 21.21 -4.98 -3.41
CA ASP A 442 22.09 -5.90 -4.15
C ASP A 442 21.92 -5.67 -5.66
N VAL A 443 22.91 -5.01 -6.28
CA VAL A 443 22.83 -4.58 -7.69
C VAL A 443 22.99 -5.75 -8.64
N ASP A 444 23.95 -6.64 -8.40
CA ASP A 444 24.27 -7.72 -9.32
C ASP A 444 23.13 -8.74 -9.37
N ALA A 445 22.58 -9.10 -8.21
CA ALA A 445 21.42 -9.99 -8.13
C ALA A 445 20.13 -9.35 -8.70
N ALA A 446 19.95 -8.04 -8.52
CA ALA A 446 18.82 -7.30 -9.14
C ALA A 446 18.93 -7.27 -10.67
N GLU A 447 20.12 -7.08 -11.22
CA GLU A 447 20.36 -7.10 -12.67
C GLU A 447 20.15 -8.49 -13.26
N ASP A 448 20.62 -9.53 -12.59
CA ASP A 448 20.44 -10.91 -13.02
C ASP A 448 18.97 -11.34 -12.99
N THR A 449 18.23 -10.95 -11.94
CA THR A 449 16.78 -11.19 -11.87
C THR A 449 15.99 -10.39 -12.91
N PHE A 450 16.38 -9.15 -13.20
CA PHE A 450 15.78 -8.35 -14.27
C PHE A 450 16.07 -8.92 -15.66
N ARG A 451 17.27 -9.46 -15.88
CA ARG A 451 17.63 -10.16 -17.12
C ARG A 451 16.83 -11.46 -17.28
N ALA A 452 16.63 -12.20 -16.19
CA ALA A 452 15.77 -13.38 -16.17
C ALA A 452 14.30 -13.02 -16.46
N LEU A 453 13.77 -11.94 -15.88
CA LEU A 453 12.41 -11.42 -16.15
C LEU A 453 12.23 -11.07 -17.63
N SER A 454 13.22 -10.41 -18.24
CA SER A 454 13.20 -10.00 -19.65
C SER A 454 13.10 -11.19 -20.63
N ASN A 455 13.47 -12.40 -20.21
CA ASN A 455 13.35 -13.60 -21.04
C ASN A 455 11.90 -14.14 -21.11
N TYR A 456 11.01 -13.74 -20.18
CA TYR A 456 9.62 -14.17 -20.15
C TYR A 456 8.65 -13.18 -20.83
N GLY A 457 9.09 -11.93 -21.06
CA GLY A 457 8.31 -10.88 -21.70
C GLY A 457 8.97 -9.50 -21.54
N PRO A 458 8.42 -8.44 -22.16
CA PRO A 458 8.89 -7.07 -21.92
C PRO A 458 8.76 -6.72 -20.43
N PRO A 459 9.78 -6.12 -19.81
CA PRO A 459 9.75 -5.80 -18.38
C PRO A 459 8.67 -4.76 -18.08
N ASP A 460 7.91 -4.98 -17.00
CA ASP A 460 6.88 -4.03 -16.57
C ASP A 460 7.50 -2.68 -16.21
N VAL A 461 6.76 -1.60 -16.49
CA VAL A 461 7.10 -0.20 -16.13
C VAL A 461 7.53 -0.09 -14.64
N PHE A 462 6.86 -0.82 -13.75
CA PHE A 462 7.19 -0.90 -12.33
C PHE A 462 8.58 -1.50 -12.05
N CYS A 463 8.95 -2.59 -12.73
CA CYS A 463 10.25 -3.25 -12.53
C CYS A 463 11.40 -2.34 -13.02
N CYS A 464 11.19 -1.65 -14.12
CA CYS A 464 12.12 -0.64 -14.64
C CYS A 464 12.29 0.53 -13.65
N ASN A 465 11.18 1.02 -13.07
CA ASN A 465 11.22 2.09 -12.09
C ASN A 465 11.93 1.66 -10.79
N ASP A 466 11.67 0.45 -10.29
CA ASP A 466 12.33 -0.10 -9.09
C ASP A 466 13.85 -0.23 -9.29
N LEU A 467 14.30 -0.67 -10.48
CA LEU A 467 15.72 -0.76 -10.81
C LEU A 467 16.38 0.62 -11.00
N LEU A 468 15.68 1.58 -11.64
CA LEU A 468 16.17 2.97 -11.75
C LEU A 468 16.31 3.63 -10.37
N ARG A 469 15.35 3.43 -9.47
CA ARG A 469 15.42 3.92 -8.08
C ARG A 469 16.58 3.30 -7.31
N LEU A 470 16.88 2.02 -7.54
CA LEU A 470 18.06 1.36 -6.96
C LEU A 470 19.36 2.03 -7.45
N TYR A 471 19.52 2.19 -8.76
CA TYR A 471 20.71 2.84 -9.33
C TYR A 471 20.88 4.27 -8.83
N MET A 472 19.79 5.03 -8.72
CA MET A 472 19.82 6.38 -8.16
C MET A 472 20.24 6.41 -6.69
N ARG A 473 19.71 5.50 -5.87
CA ARG A 473 20.06 5.41 -4.44
C ARG A 473 21.53 5.04 -4.20
N LEU A 474 22.13 4.30 -5.12
CA LEU A 474 23.53 3.86 -5.04
C LEU A 474 24.51 4.71 -5.86
N GLY A 475 24.02 5.74 -6.58
CA GLY A 475 24.85 6.63 -7.39
C GLY A 475 25.37 6.04 -8.69
N HIS A 476 24.84 4.90 -9.16
CA HIS A 476 25.23 4.26 -10.43
C HIS A 476 24.53 4.90 -11.64
N LEU A 477 24.85 6.17 -11.89
CA LEU A 477 24.16 7.00 -12.89
C LEU A 477 24.35 6.52 -14.35
N ASP A 478 25.51 5.94 -14.68
CA ASP A 478 25.77 5.39 -16.02
C ASP A 478 24.88 4.18 -16.35
N LYS A 479 24.69 3.29 -15.36
CA LYS A 479 23.79 2.13 -15.48
C LYS A 479 22.34 2.58 -15.60
N ALA A 480 21.94 3.61 -14.86
CA ALA A 480 20.60 4.21 -14.99
C ALA A 480 20.38 4.81 -16.39
N ARG A 481 21.36 5.54 -16.94
CA ARG A 481 21.30 6.11 -18.30
C ARG A 481 21.20 5.01 -19.37
N ALA A 482 21.97 3.94 -19.23
CA ALA A 482 21.92 2.81 -20.15
C ALA A 482 20.54 2.11 -20.14
N LEU A 483 19.93 1.98 -18.95
CA LEU A 483 18.58 1.42 -18.82
C LEU A 483 17.52 2.31 -19.47
N ILE A 484 17.59 3.63 -19.29
CA ILE A 484 16.67 4.60 -19.96
C ILE A 484 16.77 4.50 -21.48
N LEU A 485 17.99 4.41 -22.02
CA LEU A 485 18.22 4.23 -23.46
C LEU A 485 17.65 2.90 -23.97
N LYS A 486 17.71 1.83 -23.16
CA LYS A 486 17.10 0.54 -23.50
C LYS A 486 15.58 0.62 -23.52
N MET A 487 14.96 1.27 -22.52
CA MET A 487 13.51 1.44 -22.44
C MET A 487 12.93 2.21 -23.63
N ARG A 488 13.67 3.20 -24.14
CA ARG A 488 13.30 3.95 -25.36
C ARG A 488 13.36 3.10 -26.62
N LYS A 489 14.34 2.20 -26.75
CA LYS A 489 14.45 1.28 -27.89
C LYS A 489 13.29 0.29 -27.95
N GLU A 490 12.69 -0.01 -26.81
CA GLU A 490 11.56 -0.95 -26.67
C GLU A 490 10.19 -0.26 -26.73
N ASP A 491 10.14 1.06 -26.99
CA ASP A 491 8.92 1.90 -27.12
C ASP A 491 7.91 1.71 -25.96
N LEU A 492 8.43 1.61 -24.74
CA LEU A 492 7.62 1.49 -23.52
C LEU A 492 6.87 2.79 -23.23
N GLN A 493 5.55 2.70 -22.97
CA GLN A 493 4.77 3.85 -22.52
C GLN A 493 5.16 4.23 -21.09
N PHE A 494 5.64 5.47 -20.92
CA PHE A 494 6.00 6.01 -19.61
C PHE A 494 4.75 6.44 -18.82
N ASP A 495 4.57 5.90 -17.62
CA ASP A 495 3.63 6.43 -16.64
C ASP A 495 4.19 7.70 -15.97
N GLU A 496 3.37 8.37 -15.15
CA GLU A 496 3.79 9.61 -14.47
C GLU A 496 4.99 9.38 -13.54
N ASP A 497 4.94 8.30 -12.74
CA ASP A 497 5.99 7.91 -11.79
C ASP A 497 7.34 7.64 -12.45
N LEU A 498 7.34 6.97 -13.59
CA LEU A 498 8.55 6.68 -14.35
C LEU A 498 9.08 7.93 -15.06
N CYS A 499 8.21 8.81 -15.58
CA CYS A 499 8.64 10.11 -16.12
C CYS A 499 9.37 10.94 -15.04
N VAL A 500 8.83 10.98 -13.83
CA VAL A 500 9.42 11.70 -12.69
C VAL A 500 10.79 11.11 -12.31
N THR A 501 10.92 9.80 -12.21
CA THR A 501 12.21 9.18 -11.87
C THR A 501 13.25 9.30 -12.99
N VAL A 502 12.83 9.24 -14.27
CA VAL A 502 13.72 9.48 -15.41
C VAL A 502 14.20 10.94 -15.44
N LEU A 503 13.31 11.92 -15.21
CA LEU A 503 13.69 13.33 -15.07
C LEU A 503 14.66 13.54 -13.91
N GLU A 504 14.45 12.86 -12.78
CA GLU A 504 15.36 12.89 -11.63
C GLU A 504 16.76 12.37 -12.00
N VAL A 505 16.85 11.25 -12.72
CA VAL A 505 18.12 10.68 -13.20
C VAL A 505 18.83 11.66 -14.14
N CYS A 506 18.11 12.23 -15.10
CA CYS A 506 18.67 13.17 -16.07
C CYS A 506 19.26 14.42 -15.40
N CYS A 507 18.54 15.00 -14.44
CA CYS A 507 19.04 16.13 -13.66
C CYS A 507 20.32 15.78 -12.90
N LYS A 508 20.39 14.61 -12.23
CA LYS A 508 21.61 14.16 -11.52
C LYS A 508 22.79 13.85 -12.45
N THR A 509 22.54 13.32 -13.65
CA THR A 509 23.61 13.06 -14.63
C THR A 509 24.19 14.32 -15.26
N SER A 510 23.37 15.34 -15.52
CA SER A 510 23.82 16.61 -16.10
C SER A 510 24.71 17.43 -15.16
N ILE A 511 24.72 17.09 -13.87
CA ILE A 511 25.46 17.77 -12.81
C ILE A 511 26.93 17.30 -12.74
N ASN A 512 27.25 16.10 -13.23
CA ASN A 512 28.60 15.55 -13.12
C ASN A 512 29.50 16.07 -14.25
N LYS A 513 30.56 16.77 -13.82
CA LYS A 513 31.78 17.34 -14.45
C LYS A 513 32.30 16.87 -15.84
N ASP A 514 31.62 16.01 -16.57
CA ASP A 514 31.93 15.67 -17.97
C ASP A 514 31.40 16.71 -18.97
N ALA A 515 30.51 17.62 -18.55
CA ALA A 515 29.99 18.68 -19.42
C ALA A 515 31.07 19.70 -19.85
N ASP A 516 32.05 19.98 -18.99
CA ASP A 516 33.17 20.87 -19.32
C ASP A 516 34.21 20.18 -20.23
N ASN A 517 34.44 18.87 -20.03
CA ASN A 517 35.31 18.08 -20.91
C ASN A 517 34.69 17.83 -22.30
N LEU A 518 33.36 17.81 -22.42
CA LEU A 518 32.69 17.63 -23.72
C LEU A 518 32.68 18.91 -24.57
N MET A 519 32.80 20.10 -23.98
CA MET A 519 32.87 21.35 -24.74
C MET A 519 34.25 21.59 -25.36
N GLU A 520 35.34 21.13 -24.73
CA GLU A 520 36.70 21.20 -25.32
C GLU A 520 36.92 20.18 -26.44
N VAL A 521 36.33 18.98 -26.35
CA VAL A 521 36.50 17.95 -27.40
C VAL A 521 35.73 18.28 -28.68
N ILE A 522 34.63 19.05 -28.60
CA ILE A 522 33.82 19.42 -29.78
C ILE A 522 34.47 20.55 -30.62
N GLN A 523 35.42 21.31 -30.08
CA GLN A 523 36.12 22.35 -30.84
C GLN A 523 37.33 21.86 -31.63
N ASN A 524 37.73 20.59 -31.46
CA ASN A 524 39.00 20.10 -32.00
C ASN A 524 38.87 18.83 -32.83
N GLU A 525 37.86 18.73 -33.70
CA GLU A 525 37.95 17.86 -34.87
C GLU A 525 37.06 18.38 -36.01
N GLY A 526 37.66 19.24 -36.83
CA GLY A 526 37.08 19.63 -38.11
C GLY A 526 37.22 18.50 -39.12
N SER A 527 36.10 17.93 -39.57
CA SER A 527 35.65 18.00 -40.97
C SER A 527 34.62 16.92 -41.30
N SER A 528 33.50 17.40 -41.84
CA SER A 528 32.55 16.72 -42.73
C SER A 528 31.27 16.11 -42.14
N SER A 529 30.17 16.75 -42.55
CA SER A 529 28.78 16.30 -42.63
C SER A 529 27.92 16.25 -41.36
N LYS A 530 27.23 17.38 -41.15
CA LYS A 530 25.84 17.57 -40.71
C LYS A 530 25.07 16.33 -40.21
N VAL A 531 24.39 16.56 -39.08
CA VAL A 531 23.51 15.67 -38.29
C VAL A 531 24.27 15.00 -37.16
N LEU A 532 24.28 15.62 -35.97
CA LEU A 532 24.21 14.98 -34.64
C LEU A 532 24.43 15.95 -33.43
N ASN A 533 24.04 17.23 -33.51
CA ASN A 533 24.18 18.16 -32.37
C ASN A 533 22.83 18.64 -31.77
N GLN A 534 21.85 17.73 -31.53
CA GLN A 534 20.54 18.09 -30.94
C GLN A 534 19.85 17.00 -30.06
N THR A 535 20.50 15.89 -29.69
CA THR A 535 19.78 14.72 -29.15
C THR A 535 19.46 14.77 -27.65
N ASP A 536 20.22 15.49 -26.84
CA ASP A 536 20.04 15.47 -25.37
C ASP A 536 19.05 16.55 -24.86
N SER A 537 18.90 17.68 -25.57
CA SER A 537 17.91 18.74 -25.23
C SER A 537 16.48 18.41 -25.73
N SER A 538 16.35 17.71 -26.86
CA SER A 538 15.04 17.38 -27.45
C SER A 538 14.27 16.28 -26.70
N THR A 539 14.98 15.39 -25.99
CA THR A 539 14.39 14.28 -25.23
C THR A 539 13.77 14.75 -23.92
N LEU A 540 14.47 15.61 -23.17
CA LEU A 540 13.95 16.22 -21.95
C LEU A 540 12.73 17.11 -22.24
N SER A 541 12.79 17.91 -23.30
CA SER A 541 11.66 18.75 -23.73
C SER A 541 10.42 17.93 -24.12
N MET A 542 10.59 16.82 -24.85
CA MET A 542 9.47 15.92 -25.17
C MET A 542 8.89 15.22 -23.93
N MET A 543 9.72 14.79 -22.98
CA MET A 543 9.26 14.13 -21.75
C MET A 543 8.57 15.10 -20.78
N LEU A 544 9.13 16.30 -20.60
CA LEU A 544 8.50 17.39 -19.83
C LEU A 544 7.16 17.79 -20.45
N LYS A 545 7.10 17.92 -21.78
CA LYS A 545 5.85 18.21 -22.49
C LYS A 545 4.81 17.09 -22.32
N SER A 546 5.22 15.83 -22.48
CA SER A 546 4.34 14.67 -22.24
C SER A 546 3.87 14.56 -20.78
N LEU A 547 4.65 15.04 -19.81
CA LEU A 547 4.28 15.07 -18.40
C LEU A 547 3.32 16.24 -18.12
N LEU A 548 3.57 17.42 -18.71
CA LEU A 548 2.70 18.60 -18.59
C LEU A 548 1.34 18.41 -19.29
N ASP A 549 1.27 17.59 -20.34
CA ASP A 549 0.02 17.21 -21.00
C ASP A 549 -0.88 16.32 -20.10
N LYS A 550 -0.33 15.72 -19.02
CA LYS A 550 -1.09 14.92 -18.04
C LYS A 550 -1.60 15.78 -16.88
N PRO A 551 -2.83 15.53 -16.37
CA PRO A 551 -3.34 16.25 -15.20
C PRO A 551 -2.48 15.94 -13.97
N GLY A 552 -1.94 16.99 -13.32
CA GLY A 552 -1.05 16.85 -12.15
C GLY A 552 0.45 16.94 -12.47
N GLY A 553 0.85 16.88 -13.75
CA GLY A 553 2.27 16.92 -14.14
C GLY A 553 3.02 18.17 -13.68
N LEU A 554 2.37 19.35 -13.72
CA LEU A 554 2.97 20.61 -13.24
C LEU A 554 3.24 20.59 -11.72
N PHE A 555 2.36 19.95 -10.94
CA PHE A 555 2.55 19.75 -9.51
C PHE A 555 3.70 18.78 -9.24
N SER A 556 3.75 17.66 -9.98
CA SER A 556 4.83 16.67 -9.88
C SER A 556 6.20 17.27 -10.22
N VAL A 557 6.29 18.14 -11.23
CA VAL A 557 7.53 18.87 -11.55
C VAL A 557 7.85 19.93 -10.48
N SER A 558 6.85 20.65 -9.95
CA SER A 558 7.06 21.62 -8.86
C SER A 558 7.57 20.95 -7.57
N GLN A 559 7.07 19.75 -7.23
CA GLN A 559 7.60 18.94 -6.14
C GLN A 559 9.04 18.47 -6.39
N LEU A 560 9.37 18.12 -7.64
CA LEU A 560 10.71 17.71 -8.02
C LEU A 560 11.71 18.88 -7.93
N ILE A 561 11.31 20.09 -8.36
CA ILE A 561 12.08 21.33 -8.14
C ILE A 561 12.30 21.55 -6.64
N MET A 562 11.27 21.43 -5.81
CA MET A 562 11.40 21.56 -4.35
C MET A 562 12.34 20.51 -3.75
N LYS A 563 12.28 19.25 -4.22
CA LYS A 563 13.15 18.17 -3.78
C LYS A 563 14.61 18.48 -4.09
N PHE A 564 14.92 18.81 -5.34
CA PHE A 564 16.29 19.17 -5.74
C PHE A 564 16.79 20.43 -5.05
N ALA A 565 15.92 21.43 -4.84
CA ALA A 565 16.27 22.63 -4.09
C ALA A 565 16.64 22.28 -2.64
N ARG A 566 15.91 21.39 -1.96
CA ARG A 566 16.20 21.01 -0.56
C ARG A 566 17.42 20.11 -0.37
N GLU A 567 17.93 19.47 -1.43
CA GLU A 567 19.04 18.50 -1.35
C GLU A 567 20.43 19.14 -1.09
N GLY A 568 20.55 20.48 -0.97
CA GLY A 568 21.67 21.18 -0.29
C GLY A 568 23.06 21.13 -0.93
N GLU A 569 23.32 20.23 -1.88
CA GLU A 569 24.58 20.19 -2.65
C GLU A 569 24.53 21.18 -3.83
N GLU A 570 25.64 21.87 -4.12
CA GLU A 570 25.77 22.82 -5.26
C GLU A 570 25.38 22.18 -6.62
N GLY A 571 25.53 20.86 -6.72
CA GLY A 571 25.06 20.09 -7.86
C GLY A 571 23.54 20.08 -7.99
N SER A 572 22.82 19.78 -6.91
CA SER A 572 21.35 19.63 -6.90
C SER A 572 20.61 20.94 -7.17
N THR A 573 21.19 22.10 -6.79
CA THR A 573 20.65 23.42 -7.15
C THR A 573 20.66 23.69 -8.66
N ASN A 574 21.63 23.15 -9.40
CA ASN A 574 21.68 23.28 -10.86
C ASN A 574 20.61 22.43 -11.55
N GLY A 575 20.29 21.26 -11.00
CA GLY A 575 19.18 20.42 -11.49
C GLY A 575 17.82 21.12 -11.32
N ALA A 576 17.59 21.75 -10.17
CA ALA A 576 16.37 22.52 -9.91
C ALA A 576 16.26 23.76 -10.82
N LYS A 577 17.38 24.45 -11.05
CA LYS A 577 17.49 25.58 -12.00
C LYS A 577 17.17 25.15 -13.43
N PHE A 578 17.78 24.06 -13.89
CA PHE A 578 17.62 23.54 -15.24
C PHE A 578 16.14 23.23 -15.53
N LEU A 579 15.45 22.61 -14.58
CA LEU A 579 14.01 22.33 -14.69
C LEU A 579 13.17 23.60 -14.70
N TYR A 580 13.51 24.58 -13.87
CA TYR A 580 12.82 25.88 -13.86
C TYR A 580 12.96 26.62 -15.20
N GLU A 581 14.18 26.70 -15.75
CA GLU A 581 14.45 27.37 -17.02
C GLU A 581 13.70 26.69 -18.18
N HIS A 582 13.70 25.34 -18.24
CA HIS A 582 12.97 24.60 -19.27
C HIS A 582 11.45 24.71 -19.12
N LEU A 583 10.91 24.80 -17.90
CA LEU A 583 9.48 25.09 -17.71
C LEU A 583 9.10 26.50 -18.16
N ALA A 584 9.96 27.48 -17.88
CA ALA A 584 9.77 28.85 -18.32
C ALA A 584 9.80 28.98 -19.85
N GLU A 585 10.71 28.26 -20.53
CA GLU A 585 10.76 28.16 -21.99
C GLU A 585 9.49 27.52 -22.60
N LEU A 586 8.87 26.58 -21.87
CA LEU A 586 7.61 25.95 -22.25
C LEU A 586 6.36 26.79 -21.88
N GLY A 587 6.55 27.94 -21.23
CA GLY A 587 5.47 28.86 -20.83
C GLY A 587 4.64 28.39 -19.63
N ALA A 588 5.12 27.43 -18.85
CA ALA A 588 4.44 26.92 -17.65
C ALA A 588 5.02 27.54 -16.36
N LYS A 589 4.16 28.13 -15.51
CA LYS A 589 4.58 28.71 -14.22
C LYS A 589 4.61 27.62 -13.15
N PRO A 590 5.76 27.33 -12.50
CA PRO A 590 5.79 26.47 -11.32
C PRO A 590 5.14 27.17 -10.11
N ASP A 591 4.77 26.39 -9.10
CA ASP A 591 4.07 26.92 -7.92
C ASP A 591 4.90 27.99 -7.19
N ASP A 592 4.25 29.02 -6.64
CA ASP A 592 4.91 30.09 -5.87
C ASP A 592 5.74 29.54 -4.69
N THR A 593 5.39 28.36 -4.18
CA THR A 593 6.15 27.62 -3.15
C THR A 593 7.45 27.03 -3.69
N ALA A 594 7.48 26.55 -4.93
CA ALA A 594 8.68 26.03 -5.58
C ALA A 594 9.66 27.17 -5.89
N ILE A 595 9.14 28.31 -6.36
CA ILE A 595 9.90 29.55 -6.58
C ILE A 595 10.49 30.05 -5.26
N ALA A 596 9.68 30.16 -4.20
CA ALA A 596 10.15 30.55 -2.88
C ALA A 596 11.23 29.61 -2.33
N THR A 597 11.09 28.29 -2.52
CA THR A 597 12.09 27.30 -2.07
C THR A 597 13.43 27.49 -2.79
N LEU A 598 13.42 27.74 -4.10
CA LEU A 598 14.64 28.02 -4.88
C LEU A 598 15.33 29.31 -4.40
N ILE A 599 14.58 30.39 -4.18
CA ILE A 599 15.14 31.66 -3.68
C ILE A 599 15.80 31.47 -2.31
N VAL A 600 15.14 30.76 -1.39
CA VAL A 600 15.70 30.45 -0.05
C VAL A 600 17.00 29.67 -0.16
N GLN A 601 17.11 28.75 -1.12
CA GLN A 601 18.31 27.93 -1.35
C GLN A 601 19.45 28.75 -1.95
N TYR A 602 19.19 29.59 -2.95
CA TYR A 602 20.19 30.54 -3.44
C TYR A 602 20.68 31.46 -2.31
N GLY A 603 19.78 31.88 -1.41
CA GLY A 603 20.15 32.60 -0.19
C GLY A 603 21.03 31.79 0.78
N GLN A 604 20.81 30.48 0.92
CA GLN A 604 21.67 29.60 1.73
C GLN A 604 23.08 29.44 1.14
N VAL A 605 23.19 29.34 -0.19
CA VAL A 605 24.45 29.21 -0.93
C VAL A 605 25.12 30.58 -1.18
N GLN A 606 24.56 31.67 -0.61
CA GLN A 606 25.04 33.06 -0.78
C GLN A 606 25.07 33.57 -2.24
N GLN A 607 24.27 32.97 -3.12
CA GLN A 607 24.15 33.29 -4.53
C GLN A 607 23.05 34.34 -4.78
N LEU A 608 23.32 35.58 -4.35
CA LEU A 608 22.31 36.64 -4.36
C LEU A 608 21.85 37.05 -5.77
N GLU A 609 22.76 37.13 -6.74
CA GLU A 609 22.44 37.55 -8.11
C GLU A 609 21.46 36.58 -8.77
N GLN A 610 21.63 35.28 -8.55
CA GLN A 610 20.74 34.24 -9.04
C GLN A 610 19.35 34.34 -8.38
N ALA A 611 19.30 34.59 -7.07
CA ALA A 611 18.04 34.81 -6.35
C ALA A 611 17.29 36.05 -6.87
N GLN A 612 17.98 37.17 -7.07
CA GLN A 612 17.41 38.41 -7.61
C GLN A 612 16.87 38.23 -9.03
N LYS A 613 17.65 37.59 -9.91
CA LYS A 613 17.22 37.30 -11.29
C LYS A 613 15.98 36.40 -11.31
N LEU A 614 15.91 35.39 -10.45
CA LEU A 614 14.76 34.50 -10.35
C LEU A 614 13.52 35.24 -9.80
N PHE A 615 13.71 36.12 -8.84
CA PHE A 615 12.66 36.99 -8.30
C PHE A 615 12.13 37.98 -9.35
N GLU A 616 13.01 38.62 -10.12
CA GLU A 616 12.64 39.56 -11.19
C GLU A 616 11.90 38.86 -12.34
N THR A 617 12.40 37.70 -12.78
CA THR A 617 11.73 36.90 -13.84
C THR A 617 10.36 36.39 -13.41
N ALA A 618 10.22 35.98 -12.14
CA ALA A 618 8.93 35.60 -11.57
C ALA A 618 7.96 36.79 -11.49
N SER A 619 8.44 37.96 -11.06
CA SER A 619 7.63 39.18 -10.85
C SER A 619 7.22 39.87 -12.15
N THR A 620 8.04 39.79 -13.20
CA THR A 620 7.74 40.37 -14.52
C THR A 620 6.75 39.54 -15.32
N SER A 621 6.69 38.23 -15.08
CA SER A 621 5.84 37.31 -15.83
C SER A 621 4.44 37.17 -15.22
N PHE A 622 4.31 37.21 -13.88
CA PHE A 622 3.05 37.02 -13.16
C PHE A 622 3.06 37.78 -11.82
N PRO A 623 1.87 38.15 -11.26
CA PRO A 623 1.82 38.61 -9.88
C PRO A 623 2.31 37.49 -8.95
N VAL A 624 3.33 37.80 -8.15
CA VAL A 624 3.97 36.87 -7.21
C VAL A 624 3.30 36.95 -5.84
N GLY A 625 3.03 35.80 -5.21
CA GLY A 625 2.47 35.75 -3.86
C GLY A 625 3.47 36.14 -2.76
N GLY A 626 2.96 36.47 -1.56
CA GLY A 626 3.78 36.89 -0.42
C GLY A 626 4.85 35.88 0.04
N SER A 627 4.71 34.59 -0.28
CA SER A 627 5.73 33.58 -0.01
C SER A 627 7.04 33.79 -0.78
N VAL A 628 6.97 34.31 -2.00
CA VAL A 628 8.13 34.59 -2.86
C VAL A 628 8.90 35.81 -2.32
N TYR A 629 8.16 36.83 -1.87
CA TYR A 629 8.73 37.99 -1.20
C TYR A 629 9.40 37.63 0.14
N ASN A 630 8.75 36.80 0.98
CA ASN A 630 9.34 36.34 2.24
C ASN A 630 10.64 35.55 2.02
N ALA A 631 10.65 34.70 0.99
CA ALA A 631 11.85 33.97 0.57
C ALA A 631 12.97 34.93 0.13
N MET A 632 12.62 36.00 -0.59
CA MET A 632 13.58 36.99 -1.05
C MET A 632 14.16 37.82 0.09
N VAL A 633 13.32 38.22 1.06
CA VAL A 633 13.76 38.87 2.31
C VAL A 633 14.71 37.96 3.09
N ASP A 634 14.37 36.67 3.26
CA ASP A 634 15.23 35.69 3.92
C ASP A 634 16.58 35.49 3.18
N ALA A 635 16.55 35.42 1.85
CA ALA A 635 17.74 35.30 1.03
C ALA A 635 18.66 36.54 1.14
N LEU A 636 18.09 37.75 1.05
CA LEU A 636 18.82 39.01 1.22
C LEU A 636 19.46 39.11 2.62
N CYS A 637 18.71 38.70 3.65
CA CYS A 637 19.22 38.61 5.01
C CYS A 637 20.42 37.67 5.11
N LYS A 638 20.30 36.43 4.63
CA LYS A 638 21.39 35.42 4.63
C LYS A 638 22.63 35.88 3.88
N CYS A 639 22.48 36.65 2.80
CA CYS A 639 23.58 37.24 2.04
C CYS A 639 24.17 38.50 2.68
N GLY A 640 23.72 38.90 3.88
CA GLY A 640 24.25 40.06 4.63
C GLY A 640 23.77 41.42 4.13
N LYS A 641 22.79 41.47 3.21
CA LYS A 641 22.24 42.70 2.62
C LYS A 641 21.01 43.20 3.38
N THR A 642 21.20 43.54 4.66
CA THR A 642 20.10 43.90 5.57
C THR A 642 19.31 45.15 5.14
N GLU A 643 19.99 46.15 4.56
CA GLU A 643 19.35 47.38 4.05
C GLU A 643 18.48 47.15 2.80
N GLU A 644 18.88 46.22 1.93
CA GLU A 644 18.08 45.83 0.77
C GLU A 644 16.87 45.01 1.20
N ALA A 645 17.04 44.11 2.17
CA ALA A 645 15.93 43.37 2.77
C ALA A 645 14.90 44.30 3.43
N TYR A 646 15.36 45.35 4.14
CA TYR A 646 14.48 46.34 4.77
C TYR A 646 13.75 47.22 3.76
N ARG A 647 14.39 47.60 2.64
CA ARG A 647 13.74 48.33 1.56
C ARG A 647 12.64 47.49 0.88
N LEU A 648 12.94 46.22 0.57
CA LEU A 648 11.97 45.31 -0.01
C LEU A 648 10.78 45.06 0.94
N PHE A 649 11.04 45.04 2.25
CA PHE A 649 10.00 44.96 3.27
C PHE A 649 9.09 46.20 3.32
N LYS A 650 9.63 47.41 3.19
CA LYS A 650 8.80 48.62 3.09
C LYS A 650 7.94 48.62 1.83
N GLU A 651 8.51 48.22 0.70
CA GLU A 651 7.80 48.12 -0.57
C GLU A 651 6.63 47.12 -0.50
N LEU A 652 6.80 46.01 0.23
CA LEU A 652 5.74 45.03 0.52
C LEU A 652 4.57 45.62 1.32
N ILE A 653 4.86 46.40 2.36
CA ILE A 653 3.85 47.08 3.18
C ILE A 653 3.06 48.07 2.32
N ASP A 654 3.76 48.85 1.49
CA ASP A 654 3.16 49.87 0.63
C ASP A 654 2.26 49.27 -0.47
N GLN A 655 2.53 48.03 -0.90
CA GLN A 655 1.75 47.32 -1.92
C GLN A 655 0.52 46.58 -1.36
N GLY A 656 0.26 46.62 -0.05
CA GLY A 656 -0.89 45.98 0.58
C GLY A 656 -0.86 44.45 0.54
N HIS A 657 0.30 43.87 0.19
CA HIS A 657 0.56 42.45 0.31
C HIS A 657 0.96 42.16 1.74
N ASN A 658 0.12 41.41 2.48
CA ASN A 658 0.36 40.84 3.81
C ASN A 658 1.83 40.90 4.26
N GLY A 659 2.23 42.07 4.78
CA GLY A 659 3.47 42.30 5.51
C GLY A 659 3.36 41.65 6.88
N ASP A 660 2.91 40.40 6.88
CA ASP A 660 2.43 39.67 8.03
C ASP A 660 3.58 39.44 9.00
N ALA A 661 3.21 39.23 10.26
CA ALA A 661 4.03 38.81 11.38
C ALA A 661 5.29 37.96 11.04
N VAL A 662 5.19 37.10 10.04
CA VAL A 662 6.25 36.24 9.52
C VAL A 662 7.45 37.04 8.99
N THR A 663 7.26 38.07 8.17
CA THR A 663 8.36 38.84 7.55
C THR A 663 9.10 39.68 8.59
N ILE A 664 8.35 40.33 9.49
CA ILE A 664 8.89 41.04 10.67
C ILE A 664 9.69 40.07 11.53
N SER A 665 9.15 38.87 11.78
CA SER A 665 9.82 37.85 12.56
C SER A 665 11.13 37.36 11.91
N ILE A 666 11.16 37.17 10.58
CA ILE A 666 12.36 36.78 9.83
C ILE A 666 13.44 37.87 9.98
N LEU A 667 13.10 39.13 9.69
CA LEU A 667 14.03 40.26 9.77
C LEU A 667 14.61 40.43 11.16
N VAL A 668 13.76 40.51 12.19
CA VAL A 668 14.19 40.70 13.58
C VAL A 668 15.02 39.52 14.07
N THR A 669 14.61 38.27 13.78
CA THR A 669 15.39 37.09 14.16
C THR A 669 16.75 37.07 13.48
N HIS A 670 16.83 37.45 12.21
CA HIS A 670 18.08 37.45 11.46
C HIS A 670 19.04 38.53 11.96
N LEU A 671 18.56 39.76 12.14
CA LEU A 671 19.36 40.86 12.68
C LEU A 671 19.89 40.54 14.08
N THR A 672 19.08 39.89 14.91
CA THR A 672 19.50 39.44 16.25
C THR A 672 20.61 38.40 16.16
N LYS A 673 20.50 37.41 15.26
CA LYS A 673 21.55 36.38 15.05
C LYS A 673 22.87 36.95 14.52
N GLN A 674 22.81 38.00 13.69
CA GLN A 674 24.02 38.69 13.21
C GLN A 674 24.63 39.64 14.25
N GLY A 675 24.05 39.76 15.45
CA GLY A 675 24.51 40.67 16.49
C GLY A 675 24.18 42.15 16.23
N LYS A 676 23.38 42.45 15.20
CA LYS A 676 22.94 43.80 14.83
C LYS A 676 21.73 44.25 15.65
N PHE A 677 21.88 44.24 16.98
CA PHE A 677 20.78 44.46 17.93
C PHE A 677 20.13 45.84 17.82
N GLN A 678 20.87 46.86 17.36
CA GLN A 678 20.33 48.22 17.21
C GLN A 678 19.37 48.35 16.02
N GLU A 679 19.70 47.70 14.89
CA GLU A 679 18.82 47.66 13.70
C GLU A 679 17.53 46.91 14.03
N ALA A 680 17.63 45.78 14.75
CA ALA A 680 16.47 45.02 15.22
C ALA A 680 15.57 45.85 16.15
N GLU A 681 16.18 46.60 17.08
CA GLU A 681 15.44 47.48 18.01
C GLU A 681 14.72 48.62 17.27
N ASN A 682 15.33 49.23 16.27
CA ASN A 682 14.69 50.28 15.46
C ASN A 682 13.44 49.74 14.74
N ILE A 683 13.52 48.54 14.15
CA ILE A 683 12.37 47.90 13.51
C ILE A 683 11.27 47.63 14.53
N ILE A 684 11.63 47.11 15.71
CA ILE A 684 10.68 46.86 16.80
C ILE A 684 9.97 48.15 17.22
N TYR A 685 10.70 49.24 17.44
CA TYR A 685 10.09 50.52 17.80
C TYR A 685 9.17 51.07 16.72
N CYS A 686 9.57 51.00 15.44
CA CYS A 686 8.71 51.44 14.34
C CYS A 686 7.40 50.63 14.31
N CYS A 687 7.47 49.30 14.36
CA CYS A 687 6.29 48.42 14.38
C CYS A 687 5.37 48.63 15.60
N LEU A 688 5.94 49.12 16.70
CA LEU A 688 5.19 49.45 17.91
C LEU A 688 4.62 50.88 17.84
N HIS A 689 5.17 51.81 17.06
CA HIS A 689 4.64 53.17 16.96
C HIS A 689 3.60 53.35 15.86
N ASP A 690 3.73 52.61 14.77
CA ASP A 690 2.69 52.52 13.74
C ASP A 690 1.58 51.61 14.27
N GLU A 691 0.29 51.94 14.07
CA GLU A 691 -0.89 51.20 14.58
C GLU A 691 -1.07 49.80 13.93
N ALA A 692 0.01 49.04 13.75
CA ALA A 692 0.01 47.71 13.18
C ALA A 692 -0.63 46.70 14.14
N GLU A 693 -1.54 45.88 13.61
CA GLU A 693 -2.10 44.72 14.32
C GLU A 693 -1.02 43.63 14.47
N LEU A 694 -0.29 43.67 15.58
CA LEU A 694 0.74 42.69 15.90
C LEU A 694 0.11 41.47 16.60
N ASP A 695 0.46 40.27 16.15
CA ASP A 695 0.02 39.02 16.78
C ASP A 695 0.97 38.55 17.89
N THR A 696 0.58 37.49 18.60
CA THR A 696 1.38 36.88 19.68
C THR A 696 2.76 36.40 19.19
N VAL A 697 2.91 36.02 17.91
CA VAL A 697 4.17 35.52 17.36
C VAL A 697 5.17 36.65 17.22
N VAL A 698 4.76 37.82 16.71
CA VAL A 698 5.66 38.98 16.59
C VAL A 698 6.12 39.47 17.96
N TYR A 699 5.20 39.61 18.92
CA TYR A 699 5.57 40.01 20.28
C TYR A 699 6.57 39.03 20.90
N ASN A 700 6.36 37.71 20.74
CA ASN A 700 7.31 36.71 21.20
C ASN A 700 8.68 36.84 20.51
N THR A 701 8.73 37.12 19.20
CA THR A 701 9.98 37.36 18.50
C THR A 701 10.68 38.62 19.00
N PHE A 702 9.95 39.69 19.28
CA PHE A 702 10.50 40.94 19.82
C PHE A 702 11.09 40.76 21.22
N ILE A 703 10.33 40.13 22.13
CA ILE A 703 10.79 39.85 23.50
C ILE A 703 12.01 38.91 23.46
N LYS A 704 11.99 37.88 22.61
CA LYS A 704 13.12 36.95 22.44
C LYS A 704 14.35 37.64 21.85
N SER A 705 14.16 38.51 20.86
CA SER A 705 15.24 39.30 20.28
C SER A 705 15.92 40.20 21.33
N MET A 706 15.13 40.87 22.16
CA MET A 706 15.65 41.69 23.26
C MET A 706 16.36 40.85 24.33
N LEU A 707 15.86 39.64 24.63
CA LEU A 707 16.54 38.67 25.50
C LEU A 707 17.92 38.29 24.96
N GLU A 708 18.01 37.88 23.69
CA GLU A 708 19.27 37.51 23.03
C GLU A 708 20.26 38.69 22.94
N SER A 709 19.73 39.91 22.83
CA SER A 709 20.51 41.17 22.88
C SER A 709 21.01 41.54 24.29
N GLY A 710 20.59 40.82 25.34
CA GLY A 710 20.86 41.15 26.74
C GLY A 710 20.10 42.39 27.27
N LYS A 711 19.19 42.98 26.47
CA LYS A 711 18.40 44.17 26.82
C LYS A 711 17.13 43.77 27.58
N LEU A 712 17.32 43.24 28.80
CA LEU A 712 16.23 42.66 29.59
C LEU A 712 15.12 43.66 29.95
N TYR A 713 15.45 44.94 30.16
CA TYR A 713 14.44 45.97 30.44
C TYR A 713 13.51 46.23 29.25
N SER A 714 14.08 46.33 28.04
CA SER A 714 13.30 46.48 26.81
C SER A 714 12.38 45.28 26.57
N ALA A 715 12.85 44.06 26.87
CA ALA A 715 12.03 42.86 26.79
C ALA A 715 10.79 42.92 27.71
N VAL A 716 10.97 43.38 28.96
CA VAL A 716 9.86 43.56 29.91
C VAL A 716 8.90 44.66 29.45
N SER A 717 9.40 45.79 28.94
CA SER A 717 8.57 46.87 28.40
C SER A 717 7.66 46.39 27.25
N ILE A 718 8.20 45.58 26.34
CA ILE A 718 7.45 44.99 25.22
C ILE A 718 6.38 44.01 25.73
N TYR A 719 6.69 43.23 26.77
CA TYR A 719 5.74 42.32 27.41
C TYR A 719 4.60 43.06 28.13
N ASP A 720 4.90 44.10 28.90
CA ASP A 720 3.90 44.93 29.57
C ASP A 720 2.96 45.57 28.55
N ARG A 721 3.52 46.00 27.42
CA ARG A 721 2.73 46.52 26.30
C ARG A 721 1.81 45.44 25.70
N MET A 722 2.30 44.23 25.45
CA MET A 722 1.48 43.10 24.97
C MET A 722 0.27 42.85 25.87
N ILE A 723 0.46 42.91 27.20
CA ILE A 723 -0.64 42.78 28.18
C ILE A 723 -1.61 43.97 28.06
N SER A 724 -1.10 45.21 28.01
CA SER A 724 -1.93 46.41 27.93
C SER A 724 -2.77 46.49 26.64
N SER A 725 -2.27 45.90 25.55
CA SER A 725 -2.96 45.79 24.27
C SER A 725 -3.97 44.63 24.21
N GLY A 726 -4.12 43.84 25.28
CA GLY A 726 -5.09 42.75 25.35
C GLY A 726 -4.73 41.53 24.50
N ILE A 727 -3.46 41.38 24.10
CA ILE A 727 -3.03 40.27 23.25
C ILE A 727 -2.81 39.02 24.13
N PRO A 728 -3.41 37.87 23.77
CA PRO A 728 -3.33 36.67 24.59
C PRO A 728 -1.89 36.13 24.67
N GLN A 729 -1.46 35.78 25.88
CA GLN A 729 -0.16 35.17 26.13
C GLN A 729 -0.18 33.70 25.73
N SER A 730 0.91 33.22 25.12
CA SER A 730 1.09 31.80 24.84
C SER A 730 2.13 31.17 25.78
N MET A 731 2.20 29.85 25.80
CA MET A 731 3.24 29.14 26.57
C MET A 731 4.66 29.58 26.17
N GLN A 732 4.86 29.91 24.90
CA GLN A 732 6.12 30.48 24.41
C GLN A 732 6.42 31.84 25.05
N THR A 733 5.41 32.69 25.24
CA THR A 733 5.54 33.98 25.94
C THR A 733 6.04 33.77 27.37
N PHE A 734 5.39 32.88 28.13
CA PHE A 734 5.81 32.56 29.51
C PHE A 734 7.24 32.00 29.56
N ASN A 735 7.59 31.11 28.62
CA ASN A 735 8.94 30.55 28.52
C ASN A 735 10.03 31.59 28.27
N ILE A 736 9.77 32.55 27.37
CA ILE A 736 10.68 33.65 27.10
C ILE A 736 10.79 34.54 28.33
N MET A 737 9.68 34.88 28.99
CA MET A 737 9.69 35.74 30.18
C MET A 737 10.35 35.08 31.39
N ILE A 738 10.19 33.78 31.61
CA ILE A 738 10.96 33.00 32.59
C ILE A 738 12.46 33.13 32.29
N SER A 739 12.83 33.05 31.01
CA SER A 739 14.23 33.21 30.59
C SER A 739 14.74 34.65 30.80
N VAL A 740 13.94 35.67 30.50
CA VAL A 740 14.24 37.09 30.73
C VAL A 740 14.48 37.37 32.22
N TYR A 741 13.55 36.97 33.08
CA TYR A 741 13.67 37.19 34.53
C TYR A 741 14.78 36.33 35.15
N GLY A 742 14.93 35.08 34.70
CA GLY A 742 15.98 34.18 35.16
C GLY A 742 17.39 34.66 34.82
N GLN A 743 17.63 35.13 33.58
CA GLN A 743 18.92 35.75 33.21
C GLN A 743 19.15 37.08 33.93
N GLY A 744 18.08 37.83 34.21
CA GLY A 744 18.14 39.06 35.00
C GLY A 744 18.34 38.85 36.50
N GLY A 745 18.49 37.60 36.97
CA GLY A 745 18.64 37.27 38.39
C GLY A 745 17.39 37.50 39.24
N LYS A 746 16.24 37.79 38.63
CA LYS A 746 14.96 38.05 39.30
C LYS A 746 14.15 36.76 39.43
N LEU A 747 14.64 35.84 40.27
CA LEU A 747 14.06 34.51 40.41
C LEU A 747 12.58 34.54 40.84
N ASP A 748 12.21 35.43 41.75
CA ASP A 748 10.83 35.52 42.26
C ASP A 748 9.83 35.82 41.14
N LYS A 749 10.18 36.74 40.23
CA LYS A 749 9.36 37.04 39.03
C LYS A 749 9.31 35.88 38.05
N ALA A 750 10.37 35.09 37.93
CA ALA A 750 10.35 33.89 37.08
C ALA A 750 9.38 32.83 37.65
N VAL A 751 9.31 32.71 38.98
CA VAL A 751 8.34 31.83 39.67
C VAL A 751 6.91 32.34 39.50
N GLU A 752 6.68 33.65 39.57
CA GLU A 752 5.38 34.26 39.26
C GLU A 752 4.94 33.91 37.82
N MET A 753 5.82 34.04 36.83
CA MET A 753 5.51 33.68 35.44
C MET A 753 5.21 32.18 35.26
N PHE A 754 5.95 31.32 35.96
CA PHE A 754 5.70 29.87 35.94
C PHE A 754 4.34 29.52 36.57
N SER A 755 4.00 30.16 37.69
CA SER A 755 2.73 29.95 38.40
C SER A 755 1.55 30.48 37.60
N ALA A 756 1.69 31.65 36.96
CA ALA A 756 0.67 32.21 36.07
C ALA A 756 0.36 31.28 34.87
N ALA A 757 1.38 30.62 34.31
CA ALA A 757 1.16 29.62 33.25
C ALA A 757 0.33 28.41 33.74
N GLN A 758 0.52 27.98 35.00
CA GLN A 758 -0.26 26.91 35.63
C GLN A 758 -1.71 27.32 35.89
N GLU A 759 -1.92 28.54 36.41
CA GLU A 759 -3.25 29.07 36.72
C GLU A 759 -4.11 29.26 35.48
N LEU A 760 -3.50 29.59 34.33
CA LEU A 760 -4.16 29.68 33.03
C LEU A 760 -4.44 28.29 32.39
N GLY A 761 -4.02 27.19 33.03
CA GLY A 761 -4.23 25.83 32.53
C GLY A 761 -3.45 25.51 31.26
N LEU A 762 -2.36 26.24 30.97
CA LEU A 762 -1.51 25.96 29.81
C LEU A 762 -0.67 24.71 30.06
N PRO A 763 -0.53 23.80 29.07
CA PRO A 763 0.29 22.61 29.22
C PRO A 763 1.76 23.00 29.34
N ILE A 764 2.31 22.86 30.55
CA ILE A 764 3.72 23.13 30.79
C ILE A 764 4.56 22.04 30.14
N ASP A 765 5.48 22.44 29.28
CA ASP A 765 6.39 21.53 28.59
C ASP A 765 7.66 21.26 29.43
N GLU A 766 8.39 20.21 29.04
CA GLU A 766 9.69 19.86 29.66
C GLU A 766 10.67 21.05 29.65
N LYS A 767 10.65 21.86 28.59
CA LYS A 767 11.57 22.99 28.42
C LYS A 767 11.36 24.05 29.51
N THR A 768 10.11 24.33 29.87
CA THR A 768 9.78 25.28 30.93
C THR A 768 10.31 24.79 32.28
N TYR A 769 10.06 23.52 32.60
CA TYR A 769 10.59 22.87 33.80
C TYR A 769 12.12 22.94 33.83
N THR A 770 12.78 22.57 32.73
CA THR A 770 14.24 22.60 32.59
C THR A 770 14.81 24.01 32.79
N ASN A 771 14.17 25.03 32.22
CA ASN A 771 14.58 26.42 32.39
C ASN A 771 14.50 26.84 33.86
N MET A 772 13.39 26.58 34.55
CA MET A 772 13.28 26.91 35.97
C MET A 772 14.28 26.11 36.84
N LEU A 773 14.50 24.83 36.55
CA LEU A 773 15.54 24.04 37.22
C LEU A 773 16.92 24.66 37.05
N SER A 774 17.24 25.13 35.84
CA SER A 774 18.50 25.81 35.55
C SER A 774 18.66 27.10 36.37
N PHE A 775 17.59 27.89 36.51
CA PHE A 775 17.62 29.12 37.29
C PHE A 775 17.67 28.88 38.80
N TYR A 776 16.95 27.88 39.32
CA TYR A 776 17.09 27.45 40.71
C TYR A 776 18.52 26.96 41.00
N GLY A 777 19.10 26.16 40.10
CA GLY A 777 20.49 25.71 40.20
C GLY A 777 21.49 26.87 40.21
N LYS A 778 21.37 27.84 39.30
CA LYS A 778 22.22 29.05 39.27
C LYS A 778 22.09 29.91 40.52
N ALA A 779 20.90 29.94 41.13
CA ALA A 779 20.65 30.66 42.37
C ALA A 779 21.09 29.89 43.63
N GLY A 780 21.59 28.65 43.49
CA GLY A 780 21.96 27.78 44.62
C GLY A 780 20.76 27.22 45.40
N LYS A 781 19.54 27.38 44.89
CA LYS A 781 18.29 26.91 45.52
C LYS A 781 18.00 25.45 45.14
N HIS A 782 18.88 24.54 45.57
CA HIS A 782 18.86 23.13 45.16
C HIS A 782 17.67 22.34 45.74
N HIS A 783 17.11 22.74 46.89
CA HIS A 783 15.94 22.09 47.47
C HIS A 783 14.69 22.35 46.61
N GLU A 784 14.47 23.61 46.23
CA GLU A 784 13.40 24.02 45.35
C GLU A 784 13.53 23.40 43.96
N ALA A 785 14.77 23.27 43.43
CA ALA A 785 15.02 22.52 42.21
C ALA A 785 14.60 21.04 42.33
N SER A 786 14.88 20.39 43.46
CA SER A 786 14.52 18.99 43.70
C SER A 786 13.01 18.76 43.76
N LEU A 787 12.30 19.67 44.46
CA LEU A 787 10.84 19.66 44.50
C LEU A 787 10.24 19.87 43.10
N LEU A 788 10.79 20.80 42.32
CA LEU A 788 10.33 21.05 40.96
C LEU A 788 10.58 19.86 40.02
N PHE A 789 11.72 19.16 40.16
CA PHE A 789 12.04 17.96 39.38
C PHE A 789 11.13 16.78 39.72
N SER A 790 10.74 16.64 40.99
CA SER A 790 9.76 15.63 41.42
C SER A 790 8.37 15.94 40.87
N ARG A 791 7.94 17.20 40.96
CA ARG A 791 6.67 17.67 40.39
C ARG A 791 6.59 17.44 38.88
N MET A 792 7.67 17.66 38.14
CA MET A 792 7.74 17.36 36.71
C MET A 792 7.36 15.90 36.40
N LYS A 793 7.83 14.95 37.23
CA LYS A 793 7.50 13.52 37.08
C LYS A 793 6.05 13.22 37.48
N GLU A 794 5.57 13.84 38.55
CA GLU A 794 4.17 13.71 39.03
C GLU A 794 3.16 14.21 38.00
N ASP A 795 3.49 15.29 37.29
CA ASP A 795 2.71 15.84 36.18
C ASP A 795 2.74 14.94 34.91
N GLY A 796 3.43 13.79 34.97
CA GLY A 796 3.53 12.82 33.88
C GLY A 796 4.53 13.21 32.78
N ILE A 797 5.32 14.27 33.00
CA ILE A 797 6.35 14.72 32.05
C ILE A 797 7.63 13.93 32.31
N ARG A 798 8.03 13.12 31.34
CA ARG A 798 9.25 12.30 31.44
C ARG A 798 10.49 13.21 31.33
N PRO A 799 11.37 13.25 32.34
CA PRO A 799 12.61 14.02 32.25
C PRO A 799 13.51 13.44 31.16
N GLY A 800 13.91 14.29 30.21
CA GLY A 800 14.92 13.99 29.22
C GLY A 800 16.34 14.29 29.71
N LYS A 801 17.30 14.07 28.81
CA LYS A 801 18.73 14.18 29.08
C LYS A 801 19.14 15.56 29.65
N ILE A 802 18.60 16.64 29.08
CA ILE A 802 18.94 18.01 29.48
C ILE A 802 18.41 18.29 30.91
N SER A 803 17.22 17.79 31.24
CA SER A 803 16.61 17.90 32.56
C SER A 803 17.48 17.23 33.63
N PHE A 804 17.93 15.99 33.38
CA PHE A 804 18.88 15.29 34.27
C PHE A 804 20.21 16.03 34.41
N ASN A 805 20.84 16.45 33.30
CA ASN A 805 22.09 17.20 33.33
C ASN A 805 21.96 18.52 34.12
N THR A 806 20.82 19.20 33.98
CA THR A 806 20.54 20.45 34.69
C THR A 806 20.39 20.21 36.19
N MET A 807 19.72 19.13 36.59
CA MET A 807 19.57 18.76 38.00
C MET A 807 20.90 18.34 38.65
N ILE A 808 21.71 17.53 37.94
CA ILE A 808 23.07 17.16 38.39
C ILE A 808 23.92 18.41 38.56
N ASN A 809 23.87 19.35 37.59
CA ASN A 809 24.62 20.60 37.69
C ASN A 809 24.10 21.52 38.81
N ALA A 810 22.79 21.51 39.10
CA ALA A 810 22.23 22.25 40.23
C ALA A 810 22.80 21.75 41.57
N TYR A 811 22.83 20.44 41.79
CA TYR A 811 23.51 19.85 42.94
C TYR A 811 25.02 20.10 42.93
N ALA A 812 25.66 20.05 41.76
CA ALA A 812 27.08 20.31 41.59
C ALA A 812 27.50 21.71 42.04
N THR A 813 26.71 22.73 41.72
CA THR A 813 26.98 24.11 42.16
C THR A 813 26.94 24.28 43.68
N SER A 814 26.28 23.36 44.38
CA SER A 814 26.12 23.36 45.84
C SER A 814 27.06 22.37 46.54
N GLY A 815 27.93 21.66 45.80
CA GLY A 815 28.83 20.63 46.35
C GLY A 815 28.15 19.36 46.87
N LEU A 816 26.85 19.19 46.60
CA LEU A 816 26.03 18.06 47.05
C LEU A 816 26.25 16.84 46.13
N HIS A 817 27.40 16.18 46.29
CA HIS A 817 27.82 15.12 45.38
C HIS A 817 27.01 13.81 45.50
N ASN A 818 26.48 13.49 46.68
CA ASN A 818 25.71 12.25 46.89
C ASN A 818 24.37 12.32 46.13
N GLU A 819 23.72 13.48 46.20
CA GLU A 819 22.48 13.77 45.50
C GLU A 819 22.69 13.80 43.99
N ALA A 820 23.81 14.35 43.51
CA ALA A 820 24.21 14.31 42.11
C ALA A 820 24.40 12.86 41.60
N GLU A 821 25.01 11.98 42.41
CA GLU A 821 25.22 10.56 42.11
C GLU A 821 23.90 9.79 42.00
N ILE A 822 22.94 10.04 42.90
CA ILE A 822 21.59 9.45 42.84
C ILE A 822 20.89 9.81 41.53
N ILE A 823 20.93 11.09 41.12
CA ILE A 823 20.31 11.53 39.86
C ILE A 823 21.03 10.95 38.64
N PHE A 824 22.37 10.79 38.70
CA PHE A 824 23.15 10.15 37.64
C PHE A 824 22.79 8.67 37.45
N GLU A 825 22.63 7.91 38.54
CA GLU A 825 22.15 6.54 38.47
C GLU A 825 20.71 6.44 37.94
N GLU A 826 19.84 7.36 38.36
CA GLU A 826 18.47 7.43 37.86
C GLU A 826 18.44 7.71 36.35
N MET A 827 19.31 8.58 35.85
CA MET A 827 19.48 8.85 34.42
C MET A 827 19.84 7.56 33.64
N GLN A 828 20.78 6.78 34.15
CA GLN A 828 21.20 5.51 33.53
C GLN A 828 20.08 4.45 33.55
N LYS A 829 19.35 4.33 34.66
CA LYS A 829 18.20 3.41 34.81
C LYS A 829 17.07 3.72 33.83
N ASN A 830 16.88 5.00 33.48
CA ASN A 830 15.92 5.45 32.48
C ASN A 830 16.45 5.38 31.03
N SER A 831 17.52 4.63 30.78
CA SER A 831 18.13 4.42 29.45
C SER A 831 18.65 5.70 28.78
N HIS A 832 18.96 6.75 29.54
CA HIS A 832 19.63 7.94 29.01
C HIS A 832 21.14 7.79 29.09
N VAL A 833 21.82 7.84 27.94
CA VAL A 833 23.29 7.72 27.86
C VAL A 833 23.95 9.03 28.33
N PRO A 834 24.80 9.01 29.38
CA PRO A 834 25.55 10.19 29.82
C PRO A 834 26.39 10.82 28.71
N ASP A 835 26.47 12.16 28.66
CA ASP A 835 27.42 12.87 27.79
C ASP A 835 28.53 13.58 28.55
N SER A 836 29.43 14.20 27.79
CA SER A 836 30.47 15.12 28.27
C SER A 836 29.92 16.13 29.29
N HIS A 837 28.75 16.74 29.05
CA HIS A 837 28.17 17.69 30.01
C HIS A 837 27.72 17.03 31.32
N THR A 838 27.17 15.80 31.27
CA THR A 838 26.86 15.01 32.46
C THR A 838 28.10 14.78 33.30
N TYR A 839 29.21 14.33 32.69
CA TYR A 839 30.46 14.07 33.39
C TYR A 839 31.12 15.34 33.92
N ILE A 840 31.08 16.46 33.18
CA ILE A 840 31.55 17.77 33.68
C ILE A 840 30.78 18.17 34.95
N ALA A 841 29.45 18.04 34.94
CA ALA A 841 28.62 18.37 36.09
C ALA A 841 28.93 17.45 37.30
N LEU A 842 29.15 16.17 37.06
CA LEU A 842 29.49 15.20 38.10
C LEU A 842 30.90 15.44 38.68
N ILE A 843 31.91 15.67 37.83
CA ILE A 843 33.26 16.07 38.23
C ILE A 843 33.20 17.35 39.04
N ARG A 844 32.42 18.34 38.57
CA ARG A 844 32.20 19.60 39.31
C ARG A 844 31.61 19.34 40.69
N ALA A 845 30.59 18.49 40.80
CA ALA A 845 29.98 18.14 42.08
C ALA A 845 30.99 17.50 43.05
N TYR A 846 31.81 16.57 42.57
CA TYR A 846 32.87 15.95 43.36
C TYR A 846 33.98 16.94 43.73
N THR A 847 34.37 17.85 42.84
CA THR A 847 35.40 18.85 43.14
C THR A 847 34.95 19.90 44.16
N GLU A 848 33.71 20.39 44.05
CA GLU A 848 33.14 21.34 45.02
C GLU A 848 32.81 20.63 46.35
N GLY A 849 32.47 19.34 46.30
CA GLY A 849 32.34 18.46 47.46
C GLY A 849 33.66 17.91 48.02
N LYS A 850 34.83 18.36 47.51
CA LYS A 850 36.19 17.96 47.92
C LYS A 850 36.50 16.46 47.85
N CYS A 851 35.75 15.69 47.07
CA CYS A 851 35.97 14.26 46.83
C CYS A 851 36.74 14.02 45.51
N TYR A 852 38.02 14.40 45.48
CA TYR A 852 38.84 14.36 44.27
C TYR A 852 39.05 12.96 43.68
N SER A 853 39.08 11.92 44.52
CA SER A 853 39.20 10.53 44.05
C SER A 853 38.03 10.13 43.16
N LYS A 854 36.79 10.42 43.58
CA LYS A 854 35.58 10.16 42.80
C LYS A 854 35.53 10.99 41.51
N ALA A 855 36.09 12.20 41.52
CA ALA A 855 36.21 13.03 40.32
C ALA A 855 37.16 12.41 39.27
N GLU A 856 38.28 11.82 39.71
CA GLU A 856 39.16 11.06 38.81
C GLU A 856 38.51 9.77 38.31
N GLU A 857 37.80 9.05 39.17
CA GLU A 857 37.02 7.87 38.79
C GLU A 857 35.97 8.23 37.72
N ALA A 858 35.32 9.40 37.82
CA ALA A 858 34.38 9.87 36.81
C ALA A 858 35.02 10.07 35.42
N ILE A 859 36.26 10.57 35.37
CA ILE A 859 37.02 10.65 34.11
C ILE A 859 37.34 9.25 33.57
N GLN A 860 37.69 8.30 34.45
CA GLN A 860 37.96 6.93 34.05
C GLN A 860 36.70 6.20 33.54
N MET A 861 35.55 6.43 34.18
CA MET A 861 34.26 5.92 33.73
C MET A 861 33.90 6.45 32.34
N MET A 862 34.17 7.74 32.08
CA MET A 862 33.99 8.34 30.76
C MET A 862 34.84 7.63 29.69
N LEU A 863 36.13 7.39 29.97
CA LEU A 863 37.04 6.67 29.07
C LEU A 863 36.57 5.23 28.79
N SER A 864 36.11 4.52 29.83
CA SER A 864 35.60 3.15 29.69
C SER A 864 34.31 3.04 28.88
N SER A 865 33.57 4.15 28.77
CA SER A 865 32.32 4.24 28.00
C SER A 865 32.54 4.65 26.53
N ASN A 866 33.78 4.57 26.02
CA ASN A 866 34.19 5.04 24.68
C ASN A 866 33.93 6.54 24.41
N MET A 867 33.85 7.39 25.45
CA MET A 867 33.73 8.83 25.32
C MET A 867 35.09 9.51 25.46
N THR A 868 35.44 10.43 24.57
CA THR A 868 36.70 11.17 24.61
C THR A 868 36.62 12.34 25.59
N PRO A 869 37.44 12.37 26.67
CA PRO A 869 37.49 13.52 27.56
C PRO A 869 38.02 14.75 26.81
N SER A 870 37.42 15.91 27.07
CA SER A 870 37.96 17.21 26.65
C SER A 870 38.80 17.85 27.76
N CYS A 871 39.66 18.80 27.37
CA CYS A 871 40.51 19.59 28.27
C CYS A 871 39.72 20.21 29.45
N THR A 872 38.47 20.60 29.22
CA THR A 872 37.55 21.14 30.26
C THR A 872 37.28 20.20 31.43
N HIS A 873 37.28 18.86 31.23
CA HIS A 873 37.05 17.88 32.31
C HIS A 873 38.23 17.88 33.29
N PHE A 874 39.44 17.82 32.75
CA PHE A 874 40.68 17.92 33.53
C PHE A 874 40.84 19.30 34.16
N ASN A 875 40.50 20.36 33.43
CA ASN A 875 40.64 21.73 33.93
C ASN A 875 39.78 22.00 35.17
N HIS A 876 38.61 21.36 35.33
CA HIS A 876 37.82 21.47 36.57
C HIS A 876 38.59 20.91 37.77
N LEU A 877 39.18 19.73 37.62
CA LEU A 877 40.02 19.09 38.65
C LEU A 877 41.29 19.89 38.95
N ILE A 878 42.03 20.30 37.91
CA ILE A 878 43.21 21.15 38.03
C ILE A 878 42.84 22.43 38.77
N SER A 879 41.80 23.14 38.34
CA SER A 879 41.36 24.38 39.00
C SER A 879 40.96 24.17 40.47
N ALA A 880 40.37 23.02 40.81
CA ALA A 880 39.99 22.69 42.18
C ALA A 880 41.22 22.41 43.05
N PHE A 881 42.19 21.62 42.57
CA PHE A 881 43.47 21.40 43.27
C PHE A 881 44.23 22.72 43.48
N LEU A 882 44.21 23.62 42.50
CA LEU A 882 44.81 24.95 42.61
C LEU A 882 44.11 25.87 43.62
N LYS A 883 42.78 25.78 43.76
CA LYS A 883 42.02 26.52 44.77
C LYS A 883 42.46 26.10 46.19
N GLU A 884 42.69 24.81 46.42
CA GLU A 884 43.14 24.27 47.71
C GLU A 884 44.68 24.34 47.89
N GLY A 885 45.44 24.79 46.88
CA GLY A 885 46.89 24.94 46.95
C GLY A 885 47.69 23.65 46.73
N GLN A 886 47.08 22.58 46.22
CA GLN A 886 47.73 21.31 45.91
C GLN A 886 48.34 21.32 44.51
N ILE A 887 49.49 21.96 44.37
CA ILE A 887 50.13 22.24 43.07
C ILE A 887 50.68 20.96 42.41
N ASP A 888 51.27 20.07 43.21
CA ASP A 888 51.82 18.80 42.69
C ASP A 888 50.73 17.91 42.06
N GLU A 889 49.53 17.90 42.66
CA GLU A 889 48.37 17.18 42.13
C GLU A 889 47.84 17.85 40.85
N ALA A 890 47.78 19.18 40.81
CA ALA A 890 47.38 19.93 39.62
C ALA A 890 48.32 19.67 38.44
N GLN A 891 49.64 19.64 38.68
CA GLN A 891 50.64 19.33 37.65
C GLN A 891 50.53 17.88 37.17
N ARG A 892 50.31 16.93 38.09
CA ARG A 892 50.10 15.52 37.74
C ARG A 892 48.90 15.34 36.82
N MET A 893 47.78 16.00 37.13
CA MET A 893 46.57 15.93 36.30
C MET A 893 46.77 16.58 34.94
N TYR A 894 47.54 17.67 34.87
CA TYR A 894 47.92 18.28 33.60
C TYR A 894 48.77 17.34 32.73
N ASN A 895 49.81 16.71 33.30
CA ASN A 895 50.65 15.76 32.57
C ASN A 895 49.85 14.53 32.09
N LYS A 896 48.95 14.01 32.94
CA LYS A 896 48.03 12.91 32.58
C LYS A 896 47.12 13.28 31.40
N MET A 897 46.68 14.54 31.32
CA MET A 897 45.90 15.03 30.17
C MET A 897 46.73 15.01 28.88
N GLU A 898 48.00 15.46 28.91
CA GLU A 898 48.89 15.42 27.75
C GLU A 898 49.20 13.99 27.29
N GLU A 899 49.46 13.07 28.23
CA GLU A 899 49.70 11.64 27.93
C GLU A 899 48.51 10.97 27.24
N THR A 900 47.28 11.39 27.57
CA THR A 900 46.07 10.90 26.89
C THR A 900 45.85 11.47 25.48
N GLY A 901 46.74 12.35 25.01
CA GLY A 901 46.70 12.93 23.65
C GLY A 901 45.62 13.99 23.45
N ILE A 902 45.10 14.60 24.54
CA ILE A 902 44.06 15.63 24.47
C ILE A 902 44.72 16.98 24.15
N PRO A 903 44.26 17.71 23.12
CA PRO A 903 44.82 19.02 22.80
C PRO A 903 44.53 20.02 23.93
N VAL A 904 45.58 20.71 24.39
CA VAL A 904 45.50 21.75 25.42
C VAL A 904 44.68 22.93 24.87
N ASP A 905 43.75 23.45 25.68
CA ASP A 905 42.98 24.64 25.34
C ASP A 905 43.50 25.90 26.05
N LEU A 906 43.09 27.06 25.55
CA LEU A 906 43.51 28.36 26.07
C LEU A 906 43.09 28.57 27.55
N ALA A 907 41.97 27.97 27.97
CA ALA A 907 41.45 28.10 29.34
C ALA A 907 42.30 27.31 30.35
N CYS A 908 42.79 26.14 29.96
CA CYS A 908 43.73 25.34 30.73
C CYS A 908 45.09 26.03 30.82
N CYS A 909 45.62 26.54 29.70
CA CYS A 909 46.85 27.37 29.70
C CYS A 909 46.74 28.56 30.64
N ARG A 910 45.61 29.28 30.60
CA ARG A 910 45.34 30.40 31.51
C ARG A 910 45.31 29.97 32.98
N THR A 911 44.82 28.77 33.27
CA THR A 911 44.71 28.22 34.62
C THR A 911 46.09 27.80 35.16
N MET A 912 46.91 27.15 34.32
CA MET A 912 48.30 26.78 34.66
C MET A 912 49.20 28.02 34.80
N MET A 913 49.14 28.98 33.86
CA MET A 913 49.89 30.24 33.98
C MET A 913 49.52 31.01 35.24
N ARG A 914 48.23 31.01 35.64
CA ARG A 914 47.80 31.61 36.90
C ARG A 914 48.38 30.89 38.11
N MET A 915 48.51 29.55 38.08
CA MET A 915 49.18 28.80 39.14
C MET A 915 50.63 29.25 39.33
N TYR A 916 51.41 29.24 38.25
CA TYR A 916 52.84 29.60 38.31
C TYR A 916 53.02 31.05 38.78
N LEU A 917 52.15 31.95 38.31
CA LEU A 917 52.13 33.35 38.71
C LEU A 917 51.76 33.56 40.19
N ASP A 918 50.64 32.98 40.67
CA ASP A 918 50.13 33.21 42.03
C ASP A 918 51.02 32.59 43.12
N HIS A 919 51.66 31.46 42.81
CA HIS A 919 52.53 30.73 43.75
C HIS A 919 54.02 31.00 43.59
N GLY A 920 54.43 31.82 42.60
CA GLY A 920 55.81 32.28 42.44
C GLY A 920 56.77 31.25 41.85
N TYR A 921 56.28 30.26 41.10
CA TYR A 921 57.09 29.29 40.35
C TYR A 921 57.51 29.90 39.01
N VAL A 922 58.50 30.80 39.08
CA VAL A 922 58.84 31.68 37.95
C VAL A 922 59.43 30.93 36.76
N ASP A 923 60.43 30.07 37.01
CA ASP A 923 61.12 29.35 35.94
C ASP A 923 60.20 28.34 35.23
N ASP A 924 59.38 27.61 35.98
CA ASP A 924 58.40 26.67 35.42
C ASP A 924 57.31 27.37 34.61
N GLY A 925 56.85 28.54 35.07
CA GLY A 925 55.87 29.36 34.36
C GLY A 925 56.39 29.94 33.04
N ILE A 926 57.66 30.36 33.02
CA ILE A 926 58.35 30.80 31.79
C ILE A 926 58.47 29.63 30.81
N LEU A 927 58.93 28.47 31.28
CA LEU A 927 59.06 27.27 30.45
C LEU A 927 57.70 26.86 29.86
N PHE A 928 56.64 26.89 30.67
CA PHE A 928 55.27 26.61 30.23
C PHE A 928 54.77 27.60 29.18
N PHE A 929 55.06 28.89 29.33
CA PHE A 929 54.68 29.90 28.33
C PHE A 929 55.38 29.65 26.98
N GLU A 930 56.69 29.37 27.00
CA GLU A 930 57.48 29.11 25.79
C GLU A 930 57.03 27.85 25.05
N THR A 931 56.55 26.82 25.76
CA THR A 931 55.95 25.62 25.15
C THR A 931 54.53 25.87 24.64
N ALA A 932 53.68 26.54 25.43
CA ALA A 932 52.29 26.82 25.08
C ALA A 932 52.14 27.76 23.88
N CYS A 933 53.02 28.75 23.73
CA CYS A 933 52.99 29.69 22.60
C CYS A 933 53.32 29.06 21.25
N ARG A 934 53.95 27.88 21.23
CA ARG A 934 54.19 27.13 19.98
C ARG A 934 52.92 26.43 19.49
N LEU A 935 51.97 26.15 20.38
CA LEU A 935 50.77 25.36 20.09
C LEU A 935 49.52 26.22 19.92
N LEU A 936 49.43 27.36 20.61
CA LEU A 936 48.26 28.22 20.66
C LEU A 936 48.64 29.70 20.52
N LYS A 937 47.77 30.51 19.90
CA LYS A 937 47.90 31.97 19.97
C LYS A 937 47.54 32.44 21.39
N PRO A 938 48.48 33.03 22.15
CA PRO A 938 48.23 33.44 23.53
C PRO A 938 47.29 34.65 23.58
N ASP A 939 46.47 34.72 24.64
CA ASP A 939 45.58 35.86 24.87
C ASP A 939 46.23 36.97 25.71
N SER A 940 45.51 38.08 25.86
CA SER A 940 45.89 39.23 26.68
C SER A 940 46.35 38.83 28.10
N PHE A 941 45.71 37.83 28.72
CA PHE A 941 46.07 37.41 30.08
C PHE A 941 47.37 36.61 30.09
N ILE A 942 47.53 35.63 29.20
CA ILE A 942 48.71 34.78 29.13
C ILE A 942 49.96 35.62 28.81
N LEU A 943 49.86 36.54 27.85
CA LEU A 943 50.94 37.48 27.53
C LEU A 943 51.27 38.40 28.71
N SER A 944 50.25 38.96 29.38
CA SER A 944 50.49 39.81 30.55
C SER A 944 51.12 39.02 31.71
N ALA A 945 50.66 37.78 31.96
CA ALA A 945 51.23 36.93 33.01
C ALA A 945 52.69 36.55 32.72
N ALA A 946 53.02 36.22 31.47
CA ALA A 946 54.38 35.95 31.04
C ALA A 946 55.30 37.18 31.20
N PHE A 947 54.82 38.37 30.83
CA PHE A 947 55.57 39.62 31.06
C PHE A 947 55.99 39.78 32.53
N HIS A 948 55.04 39.63 33.46
CA HIS A 948 55.32 39.75 34.90
C HIS A 948 56.26 38.66 35.42
N LEU A 949 56.22 37.45 34.86
CA LEU A 949 57.15 36.37 35.19
C LEU A 949 58.59 36.68 34.68
N TYR A 950 58.73 37.14 33.44
CA TYR A 950 60.04 37.54 32.88
C TYR A 950 60.64 38.73 33.63
N GLU A 951 59.83 39.74 33.97
CA GLU A 951 60.25 40.89 34.78
C GLU A 951 60.75 40.46 36.16
N HIS A 952 60.02 39.56 36.84
CA HIS A 952 60.42 39.05 38.15
C HIS A 952 61.70 38.20 38.11
N SER A 953 61.96 37.50 37.00
CA SER A 953 63.20 36.72 36.78
C SER A 953 64.42 37.56 36.38
N GLY A 954 64.26 38.86 36.12
CA GLY A 954 65.33 39.75 35.64
C GLY A 954 65.65 39.60 34.14
N ARG A 955 64.78 38.97 33.36
CA ARG A 955 64.89 38.79 31.90
C ARG A 955 64.20 39.94 31.15
N GLU A 956 64.78 41.14 31.29
CA GLU A 956 64.24 42.37 30.70
C GLU A 956 64.06 42.36 29.17
N PRO A 957 64.98 41.80 28.34
CA PRO A 957 64.79 41.83 26.89
C PRO A 957 63.61 40.98 26.44
N GLU A 958 63.44 39.78 27.01
CA GLU A 958 62.30 38.91 26.71
C GLU A 958 60.97 39.48 27.23
N ALA A 959 60.98 40.20 28.37
CA ALA A 959 59.81 40.95 28.83
C ALA A 959 59.41 42.06 27.83
N GLY A 960 60.40 42.76 27.25
CA GLY A 960 60.19 43.74 26.18
C GLY A 960 59.53 43.14 24.95
N ASP A 961 60.03 41.98 24.48
CA ASP A 961 59.48 41.27 23.32
C ASP A 961 57.99 40.88 23.52
N VAL A 962 57.63 40.42 24.73
CA VAL A 962 56.23 40.09 25.07
C VAL A 962 55.34 41.34 25.09
N LEU A 963 55.86 42.48 25.57
CA LEU A 963 55.13 43.75 25.59
C LEU A 963 54.87 44.27 24.17
N ASP A 964 55.83 44.14 23.28
CA ASP A 964 55.67 44.48 21.86
C ASP A 964 54.66 43.56 21.17
N ALA A 965 54.65 42.27 21.50
CA ALA A 965 53.65 41.32 21.03
C ALA A 965 52.23 41.68 21.49
N ILE A 966 52.06 42.19 22.72
CA ILE A 966 50.77 42.69 23.23
C ILE A 966 50.29 43.90 22.41
N ASN A 967 51.19 44.84 22.13
CA ASN A 967 50.86 46.05 21.36
C ASN A 967 50.49 45.72 19.90
N MET A 968 51.24 44.80 19.27
CA MET A 968 51.01 44.35 17.89
C MET A 968 49.71 43.55 17.71
N SER A 969 49.30 42.80 18.73
CA SER A 969 48.08 41.99 18.72
C SER A 969 46.81 42.78 19.09
N GLY A 970 46.94 44.05 19.49
CA GLY A 970 45.83 44.86 20.00
C GLY A 970 45.27 44.35 21.34
N ALA A 971 46.01 43.50 22.04
CA ALA A 971 45.60 42.90 23.30
C ALA A 971 45.73 43.92 24.46
N SER A 972 44.81 43.89 25.41
CA SER A 972 44.89 44.76 26.60
C SER A 972 46.00 44.31 27.56
N PHE A 973 46.90 45.20 27.97
CA PHE A 973 47.91 44.86 28.98
C PHE A 973 47.34 44.93 30.41
N LEU A 974 47.45 43.83 31.18
CA LEU A 974 46.99 43.77 32.57
C LEU A 974 48.12 44.14 33.55
N ARG A 975 48.18 45.42 33.94
CA ARG A 975 49.22 45.97 34.84
C ARG A 975 49.19 45.46 36.28
N ASN A 976 48.06 44.93 36.75
CA ASN A 976 47.82 44.65 38.17
C ASN A 976 48.12 43.20 38.61
N LEU A 977 48.75 42.40 37.75
CA LEU A 977 49.15 41.04 38.09
C LEU A 977 50.39 41.08 39.01
N LYS A 978 50.42 40.27 40.07
CA LYS A 978 51.54 40.20 41.02
C LYS A 978 52.04 38.76 41.13
N VAL A 979 53.35 38.57 40.92
CA VAL A 979 54.02 37.27 41.11
C VAL A 979 54.08 36.94 42.60
N GLY A 980 53.74 35.71 42.98
CA GLY A 980 53.78 35.24 44.37
C GLY A 980 52.66 35.79 45.28
N SER A 981 51.54 36.20 44.70
CA SER A 981 50.42 36.83 45.42
C SER A 981 49.88 36.01 46.62
N LYS A 982 50.00 34.68 46.57
CA LYS A 982 49.53 33.75 47.63
C LYS A 982 50.60 33.34 48.65
N LEU A 983 51.89 33.62 48.41
CA LEU A 983 52.98 33.27 49.34
C LEU A 983 52.90 34.03 50.67
N GLY A 984 52.30 35.23 50.69
CA GLY A 984 52.13 36.04 51.90
C GLY A 984 50.96 35.66 52.82
N ALA A 985 50.12 34.69 52.42
CA ALA A 985 48.95 34.26 53.19
C ALA A 985 49.18 33.01 54.05
N SER A 986 50.28 32.26 53.82
CA SER A 986 50.61 31.04 54.57
C SER A 986 51.56 31.24 55.76
N GLU A 987 51.98 32.48 56.06
CA GLU A 987 52.82 32.83 57.22
C GLU A 987 52.09 33.72 58.26
N LYS A 988 50.78 33.54 58.46
CA LYS A 988 50.06 34.15 59.59
C LYS A 988 49.24 33.16 60.39
#